data_AF-A0A815XTZ0-F1
#
_entry.id   AF-A0A815XTZ0-F1
#
_cell.length_a   1.000
_cell.length_b   1.000
_cell.length_c   1.000
_cell.angle_alpha   90.00
_cell.angle_beta   90.00
_cell.angle_gamma   90.00
#
_symmetry.space_group_name_H-M   'P 1'
#
loop_
_entity.id
_entity.type
_entity.pdbx_description
1 polymer ?
#
loop_
_entity_poly.entity_id
_entity_poly.type
_entity_poly.pdbx_seq_one_letter_code
_entity_poly.pdbx_strand_id
1 'polypeptide(L)'
;MKTSHFVLLIVIIHSSECFPTINKDFLSPGDYSFGQTSYEYPIVNDHELTPTSNNLTTQIRGEVFYPNTTKKNVNTSYPILIFLPGKHPDCRIPVPPGYPLLDIGSADVQGNCPEHTSKVPSHLGFSYIGRHLASYGYIVVSIDVFLINNKWSILNDSALNFVRARIVLRTIEKMMEWNNDSQVSKEILHGVDLSDQFDFTEIGLMGHSRGGEGVRNAYNMLMEGKGASDALQWKSKLPNVRFKAILEITPMYYGENGIRLGVENIPWAMIVAGCEDDEIDYLHVNLAYRQRLISKQANYVFHFYGANHEYFNTEWQIGFSACFGDQDPLWDVNASTFRVSDIYPPAKNTSYDVTLLKINGSETQRNATTFILSIFFLSYVGQKANPKLAESFQLSRPSSESFPEIGCEHFNNNESIVIFDGTRTVEGNDRAEIMLLKDYAKREFPLFVSAYKNSNDTPPQFQHHIPNKDQLELNCLDQIENALHIHFLNGSSGEISLKFNSSERIQWLDVHLARRSSCWFNSTDPMKCSQPRIMQLQLQIQTPTRFYPPVKVALKSRFNLEFVRCNAMDLSKEQISFLPVMFETKRILLTKPEQILQLKISSLNAGSFILGDIRATSSSMPTSIASHLSISFFICTLFMLIHMLTVYTNCNAITN
;
A
#
# COMPACT_ATOMS: atom_id res chain seq x y z
N MET A 1 -56.06 -36.17 -40.53
CA MET A 1 -55.19 -37.07 -39.75
C MET A 1 -53.75 -36.95 -40.24
N LYS A 2 -52.87 -36.30 -39.46
CA LYS A 2 -51.53 -36.78 -39.08
C LYS A 2 -50.89 -35.72 -38.20
N THR A 3 -50.70 -36.10 -36.95
CA THR A 3 -50.04 -35.40 -35.86
C THR A 3 -48.55 -35.22 -36.14
N SER A 4 -48.09 -33.99 -36.33
CA SER A 4 -46.65 -33.68 -36.25
C SER A 4 -46.31 -33.27 -34.82
N HIS A 5 -45.62 -34.17 -34.12
CA HIS A 5 -45.07 -33.95 -32.79
C HIS A 5 -43.90 -32.99 -32.91
N PHE A 6 -44.06 -31.76 -32.41
CA PHE A 6 -42.93 -30.89 -32.12
C PHE A 6 -42.30 -31.36 -30.80
N VAL A 7 -41.17 -32.04 -30.91
CA VAL A 7 -40.28 -32.32 -29.77
C VAL A 7 -39.65 -30.99 -29.38
N LEU A 8 -40.12 -30.42 -28.27
CA LEU A 8 -39.49 -29.29 -27.62
C LEU A 8 -38.20 -29.81 -26.96
N LEU A 9 -37.07 -29.64 -27.66
CA LEU A 9 -35.75 -29.89 -27.10
C LEU A 9 -35.47 -28.77 -26.08
N ILE A 10 -35.85 -28.99 -24.81
CA ILE A 10 -35.40 -28.13 -23.71
C ILE A 10 -33.92 -28.44 -23.52
N VAL A 11 -33.06 -27.67 -24.18
CA VAL A 11 -31.66 -27.56 -23.80
C VAL A 11 -31.65 -26.85 -22.46
N ILE A 12 -31.60 -27.64 -21.38
CA ILE A 12 -31.23 -27.12 -20.07
C ILE A 12 -29.75 -26.78 -20.17
N ILE A 13 -29.43 -25.57 -20.62
CA ILE A 13 -28.13 -24.97 -20.37
C ILE A 13 -28.08 -24.80 -18.85
N HIS A 14 -27.45 -25.75 -18.17
CA HIS A 14 -26.93 -25.48 -16.84
C HIS A 14 -25.87 -24.39 -17.04
N SER A 15 -26.27 -23.13 -16.92
CA SER A 15 -25.36 -22.07 -16.55
C SER A 15 -24.97 -22.33 -15.09
N SER A 16 -24.08 -23.30 -14.88
CA SER A 16 -23.14 -23.19 -13.79
C SER A 16 -22.26 -21.99 -14.13
N GLU A 17 -22.78 -20.78 -13.88
CA GLU A 17 -21.91 -19.68 -13.50
C GLU A 17 -21.31 -20.09 -12.15
N CYS A 18 -20.31 -20.96 -12.23
CA CYS A 18 -19.26 -20.98 -11.24
C CYS A 18 -18.79 -19.53 -11.16
N PHE A 19 -18.90 -18.94 -9.97
CA PHE A 19 -18.27 -17.67 -9.63
C PHE A 19 -16.92 -17.59 -10.35
N PRO A 20 -16.62 -16.52 -11.10
CA PRO A 20 -15.34 -16.41 -11.78
C PRO A 20 -14.25 -16.46 -10.71
N THR A 21 -13.62 -17.62 -10.56
CA THR A 21 -12.34 -17.72 -9.88
C THR A 21 -11.41 -16.87 -10.71
N ILE A 22 -10.89 -15.78 -10.14
CA ILE A 22 -9.85 -14.95 -10.74
C ILE A 22 -8.60 -15.85 -10.83
N ASN A 23 -8.53 -16.69 -11.86
CA ASN A 23 -7.44 -17.63 -12.10
C ASN A 23 -6.41 -17.01 -13.05
N LYS A 24 -6.11 -15.72 -12.82
CA LYS A 24 -5.13 -14.95 -13.58
C LYS A 24 -3.82 -14.97 -12.80
N ASP A 25 -2.76 -15.46 -13.43
CA ASP A 25 -1.41 -15.34 -12.87
C ASP A 25 -0.88 -13.93 -13.12
N PHE A 26 -0.83 -13.12 -12.08
CA PHE A 26 -0.36 -11.73 -12.15
C PHE A 26 1.18 -11.61 -12.19
N LEU A 27 1.91 -12.73 -12.04
CA LEU A 27 3.36 -12.77 -12.25
C LEU A 27 3.72 -13.05 -13.71
N SER A 28 2.82 -13.64 -14.48
CA SER A 28 3.01 -13.82 -15.91
C SER A 28 2.95 -12.45 -16.64
N PRO A 29 3.79 -12.21 -17.65
CA PRO A 29 3.68 -11.04 -18.51
C PRO A 29 2.29 -10.93 -19.16
N GLY A 30 1.88 -9.71 -19.47
CA GLY A 30 0.66 -9.44 -20.24
C GLY A 30 0.82 -9.69 -21.74
N ASP A 31 -0.21 -9.34 -22.50
CA ASP A 31 -0.36 -9.71 -23.91
C ASP A 31 0.52 -8.89 -24.88
N TYR A 32 1.11 -7.77 -24.43
CA TYR A 32 1.94 -6.91 -25.28
C TYR A 32 3.42 -7.27 -25.17
N SER A 33 4.14 -7.27 -26.29
CA SER A 33 5.59 -7.03 -26.23
C SER A 33 5.86 -5.62 -25.71
N PHE A 34 6.99 -5.40 -25.04
CA PHE A 34 7.39 -4.08 -24.55
C PHE A 34 8.56 -3.52 -25.37
N GLY A 35 8.65 -2.19 -25.39
CA GLY A 35 9.82 -1.42 -25.80
C GLY A 35 10.37 -0.67 -24.59
N GLN A 36 11.61 -0.19 -24.73
CA GLN A 36 12.33 0.51 -23.67
C GLN A 36 13.21 1.60 -24.32
N THR A 37 13.20 2.81 -23.76
CA THR A 37 14.02 3.93 -24.22
C THR A 37 14.26 4.93 -23.07
N SER A 38 15.39 5.63 -23.09
CA SER A 38 15.72 6.67 -22.12
C SER A 38 15.27 8.05 -22.60
N TYR A 39 15.17 9.00 -21.67
CA TYR A 39 15.09 10.43 -21.96
C TYR A 39 16.01 11.20 -21.02
N GLU A 40 16.63 12.26 -21.53
CA GLU A 40 17.52 13.10 -20.73
C GLU A 40 17.49 14.56 -21.21
N TYR A 41 17.08 15.47 -20.33
CA TYR A 41 17.18 16.92 -20.53
C TYR A 41 18.47 17.48 -19.92
N PRO A 42 18.93 18.67 -20.36
CA PRO A 42 20.07 19.33 -19.75
C PRO A 42 19.89 19.59 -18.25
N ILE A 43 21.00 19.59 -17.50
CA ILE A 43 21.02 20.03 -16.10
C ILE A 43 20.81 21.54 -16.07
N VAL A 44 19.82 21.99 -15.28
CA VAL A 44 19.46 23.40 -15.17
C VAL A 44 19.15 23.79 -13.74
N ASN A 45 19.24 25.09 -13.45
CA ASN A 45 18.66 25.68 -12.25
C ASN A 45 17.19 26.04 -12.57
N ASP A 46 16.27 25.15 -12.22
CA ASP A 46 14.84 25.34 -12.47
C ASP A 46 14.17 25.90 -11.21
N HIS A 47 13.96 27.22 -11.20
CA HIS A 47 13.33 27.93 -10.09
C HIS A 47 11.89 27.48 -9.79
N GLU A 48 11.21 26.81 -10.72
CA GLU A 48 9.90 26.22 -10.41
C GLU A 48 10.06 24.92 -9.64
N LEU A 49 11.12 24.13 -9.86
CA LEU A 49 11.39 22.91 -9.12
C LEU A 49 11.98 23.20 -7.73
N THR A 50 12.83 24.22 -7.63
CA THR A 50 13.54 24.61 -6.40
C THR A 50 13.29 26.08 -6.04
N PRO A 51 12.04 26.51 -5.78
CA PRO A 51 11.69 27.93 -5.61
C PRO A 51 12.36 28.61 -4.41
N THR A 52 12.90 27.85 -3.47
CA THR A 52 13.58 28.36 -2.27
C THR A 52 15.10 28.18 -2.33
N SER A 53 15.67 27.81 -3.49
CA SER A 53 17.10 27.68 -3.69
C SER A 53 17.54 28.18 -5.06
N ASN A 54 18.64 28.93 -5.08
CA ASN A 54 19.28 29.41 -6.31
C ASN A 54 20.50 28.57 -6.70
N ASN A 55 20.87 27.57 -5.92
CA ASN A 55 22.11 26.79 -6.12
C ASN A 55 21.85 25.29 -6.31
N LEU A 56 20.59 24.84 -6.19
CA LEU A 56 20.24 23.44 -6.39
C LEU A 56 19.88 23.23 -7.86
N THR A 57 20.76 22.54 -8.58
CA THR A 57 20.51 22.11 -9.94
C THR A 57 19.59 20.90 -9.96
N THR A 58 18.83 20.78 -11.05
CA THR A 58 17.89 19.68 -11.29
C THR A 58 18.05 19.18 -12.72
N GLN A 59 17.57 17.97 -12.96
CA GLN A 59 17.57 17.36 -14.29
C GLN A 59 16.28 16.55 -14.45
N ILE A 60 15.67 16.62 -15.63
CA ILE A 60 14.55 15.76 -16.00
C ILE A 60 15.10 14.64 -16.88
N ARG A 61 15.14 13.42 -16.35
CA ARG A 61 15.66 12.24 -17.05
C ARG A 61 15.03 10.97 -16.49
N GLY A 62 15.18 9.86 -17.21
CA GLY A 62 14.71 8.56 -16.74
C GLY A 62 14.55 7.55 -17.88
N GLU A 63 13.77 6.51 -17.61
CA GLU A 63 13.49 5.41 -18.52
C GLU A 63 12.00 5.30 -18.81
N VAL A 64 11.64 5.03 -20.07
CA VAL A 64 10.27 4.77 -20.52
C VAL A 64 10.17 3.33 -21.01
N PHE A 65 9.23 2.57 -20.42
CA PHE A 65 8.79 1.27 -20.89
C PHE A 65 7.41 1.43 -21.51
N TYR A 66 7.18 0.88 -22.70
CA TYR A 66 5.93 1.11 -23.43
C TYR A 66 5.47 -0.14 -24.17
N PRO A 67 4.17 -0.28 -24.46
CA PRO A 67 3.68 -1.39 -25.27
C PRO A 67 4.21 -1.27 -26.70
N ASN A 68 5.07 -2.19 -27.10
CA ASN A 68 5.61 -2.24 -28.45
C ASN A 68 4.63 -3.00 -29.34
N THR A 69 3.98 -2.27 -30.24
CA THR A 69 3.09 -2.83 -31.25
C THR A 69 3.76 -2.70 -32.61
N THR A 70 3.69 -3.74 -33.44
CA THR A 70 4.31 -3.74 -34.79
C THR A 70 3.79 -2.63 -35.71
N LYS A 71 2.69 -1.96 -35.35
CA LYS A 71 2.18 -0.75 -35.99
C LYS A 71 1.60 0.19 -34.93
N LYS A 72 2.10 1.43 -34.87
CA LYS A 72 1.49 2.52 -34.09
C LYS A 72 0.03 2.69 -34.52
N ASN A 73 -0.90 2.42 -33.61
CA ASN A 73 -2.31 2.71 -33.82
C ASN A 73 -2.60 4.12 -33.30
N VAL A 74 -2.88 5.05 -34.22
CA VAL A 74 -3.10 6.48 -33.92
C VAL A 74 -4.34 6.69 -33.02
N ASN A 75 -5.22 5.70 -32.90
CA ASN A 75 -6.41 5.76 -32.04
C ASN A 75 -6.22 5.06 -30.68
N THR A 76 -5.00 4.72 -30.28
CA THR A 76 -4.74 4.01 -29.02
C THR A 76 -3.81 4.83 -28.12
N SER A 77 -4.39 5.41 -27.06
CA SER A 77 -3.66 5.94 -25.93
C SER A 77 -3.58 4.89 -24.82
N TYR A 78 -2.47 4.87 -24.10
CA TYR A 78 -2.22 3.96 -22.99
C TYR A 78 -2.23 4.70 -21.66
N PRO A 79 -2.78 4.09 -20.60
CA PRO A 79 -2.62 4.60 -19.24
C PRO A 79 -1.14 4.69 -18.86
N ILE A 80 -0.83 5.63 -17.97
CA ILE A 80 0.53 6.00 -17.59
C ILE A 80 0.80 5.54 -16.17
N LEU A 81 1.97 4.96 -15.91
CA LEU A 81 2.46 4.72 -14.55
C LEU A 81 3.76 5.49 -14.34
N ILE A 82 3.83 6.33 -13.32
CA ILE A 82 5.05 7.08 -12.96
C ILE A 82 5.70 6.44 -11.75
N PHE A 83 6.96 6.04 -11.88
CA PHE A 83 7.76 5.44 -10.81
C PHE A 83 8.81 6.43 -10.32
N LEU A 84 8.92 6.57 -9.00
CA LEU A 84 9.87 7.50 -8.38
C LEU A 84 10.71 6.77 -7.32
N PRO A 85 12.03 6.60 -7.53
CA PRO A 85 12.91 6.00 -6.55
C PRO A 85 13.12 6.90 -5.33
N GLY A 86 13.57 6.27 -4.25
CA GLY A 86 13.91 6.90 -2.98
C GLY A 86 15.29 7.52 -2.94
N LYS A 87 15.66 7.99 -1.75
CA LYS A 87 17.04 8.41 -1.47
C LYS A 87 17.94 7.17 -1.47
N HIS A 88 19.07 7.30 -2.12
CA HIS A 88 20.13 6.30 -2.19
C HIS A 88 21.45 7.02 -2.52
N PRO A 89 22.64 6.48 -2.18
CA PRO A 89 23.90 7.06 -2.64
C PRO A 89 23.96 7.24 -4.17
N ASP A 90 24.65 8.30 -4.61
CA ASP A 90 24.62 8.72 -6.01
C ASP A 90 25.63 7.96 -6.87
N CYS A 91 26.74 7.51 -6.28
CA CYS A 91 27.90 7.01 -7.01
C CYS A 91 28.25 5.57 -6.62
N ARG A 92 28.89 4.83 -7.53
CA ARG A 92 29.17 3.40 -7.41
C ARG A 92 30.64 3.12 -7.57
N ILE A 93 31.19 2.31 -6.67
CA ILE A 93 32.51 1.71 -6.83
C ILE A 93 32.39 0.50 -7.76
N PRO A 94 33.24 0.37 -8.79
CA PRO A 94 33.35 -0.85 -9.58
C PRO A 94 33.76 -2.03 -8.69
N VAL A 95 32.98 -3.11 -8.72
CA VAL A 95 33.28 -4.36 -8.01
C VAL A 95 33.47 -5.51 -9.01
N PRO A 96 34.27 -6.55 -8.69
CA PRO A 96 34.39 -7.71 -9.55
C PRO A 96 33.04 -8.43 -9.75
N PRO A 97 32.85 -9.16 -10.86
CA PRO A 97 31.66 -10.00 -11.05
C PRO A 97 31.44 -10.95 -9.87
N GLY A 98 30.20 -11.04 -9.38
CA GLY A 98 29.86 -11.88 -8.22
C GLY A 98 30.00 -11.19 -6.87
N TYR A 99 30.29 -9.88 -6.83
CA TYR A 99 30.16 -9.02 -5.65
C TYR A 99 28.89 -8.16 -5.75
N PRO A 100 28.23 -7.82 -4.62
CA PRO A 100 27.10 -6.90 -4.62
C PRO A 100 27.54 -5.50 -5.06
N LEU A 101 26.66 -4.80 -5.78
CA LEU A 101 26.88 -3.43 -6.22
C LEU A 101 27.16 -2.51 -5.02
N LEU A 102 28.30 -1.81 -5.06
CA LEU A 102 28.76 -0.98 -3.95
C LEU A 102 28.53 0.51 -4.21
N ASP A 103 27.46 1.03 -3.62
CA ASP A 103 27.04 2.42 -3.76
C ASP A 103 27.53 3.27 -2.60
N ILE A 104 28.11 4.43 -2.91
CA ILE A 104 28.78 5.34 -1.99
C ILE A 104 28.52 6.81 -2.31
N GLY A 105 28.65 7.65 -1.28
CA GLY A 105 28.88 9.09 -1.42
C GLY A 105 27.78 9.86 -2.14
N SER A 106 28.17 11.05 -2.62
CA SER A 106 27.31 11.98 -3.36
C SER A 106 28.05 12.44 -4.61
N ALA A 107 27.31 12.67 -5.69
CA ALA A 107 27.85 13.40 -6.84
C ALA A 107 28.06 14.88 -6.47
N ASP A 108 28.94 15.59 -7.18
CA ASP A 108 29.07 17.05 -7.05
C ASP A 108 27.83 17.79 -7.59
N VAL A 109 27.77 19.12 -7.49
CA VAL A 109 26.61 19.92 -7.93
C VAL A 109 26.44 19.94 -9.46
N GLN A 110 27.45 19.49 -10.22
CA GLN A 110 27.40 19.29 -11.66
C GLN A 110 26.98 17.85 -12.02
N GLY A 111 26.78 16.97 -11.03
CA GLY A 111 26.41 15.57 -11.25
C GLY A 111 27.59 14.68 -11.64
N ASN A 112 28.83 15.07 -11.33
CA ASN A 112 30.00 14.23 -11.51
C ASN A 112 30.22 13.37 -10.27
N CYS A 113 30.46 12.08 -10.50
CA CYS A 113 30.91 11.18 -9.46
C CYS A 113 32.44 11.29 -9.27
N PRO A 114 32.96 11.00 -8.07
CA PRO A 114 34.40 10.94 -7.82
C PRO A 114 35.15 10.08 -8.85
N GLU A 115 36.45 10.35 -9.02
CA GLU A 115 37.30 9.57 -9.92
C GLU A 115 37.18 8.06 -9.62
N HIS A 116 37.15 7.24 -10.67
CA HIS A 116 36.97 5.79 -10.62
C HIS A 116 35.61 5.29 -10.08
N THR A 117 34.61 6.17 -9.99
CA THR A 117 33.24 5.77 -9.64
C THR A 117 32.26 6.13 -10.76
N SER A 118 31.11 5.45 -10.82
CA SER A 118 30.08 5.67 -11.83
C SER A 118 28.76 6.12 -11.20
N LYS A 119 27.84 6.71 -11.96
CA LYS A 119 26.51 7.07 -11.47
C LYS A 119 25.72 5.80 -11.12
N VAL A 120 24.93 5.84 -10.05
CA VAL A 120 23.98 4.79 -9.68
C VAL A 120 22.68 4.99 -10.45
N PRO A 121 22.27 4.06 -11.33
CA PRO A 121 21.07 4.22 -12.14
C PRO A 121 19.82 3.77 -11.38
N SER A 122 19.52 4.37 -10.22
CA SER A 122 18.43 3.94 -9.32
C SER A 122 17.07 3.76 -10.01
N HIS A 123 16.77 4.54 -11.04
CA HIS A 123 15.54 4.43 -11.83
C HIS A 123 15.44 3.12 -12.65
N LEU A 124 16.57 2.55 -13.09
CA LEU A 124 16.61 1.25 -13.78
C LEU A 124 16.38 0.08 -12.83
N GLY A 125 16.50 0.31 -11.53
CA GLY A 125 16.16 -0.64 -10.48
C GLY A 125 14.76 -1.25 -10.57
N PHE A 126 13.82 -0.51 -11.15
CA PHE A 126 12.44 -0.92 -11.38
C PHE A 126 12.17 -1.45 -12.79
N SER A 127 13.20 -1.68 -13.62
CA SER A 127 13.02 -2.17 -14.98
C SER A 127 12.32 -3.53 -15.06
N TYR A 128 12.46 -4.39 -14.03
CA TYR A 128 11.75 -5.67 -13.99
C TYR A 128 10.23 -5.46 -14.00
N ILE A 129 9.73 -4.55 -13.16
CA ILE A 129 8.30 -4.26 -13.02
C ILE A 129 7.80 -3.27 -14.08
N GLY A 130 8.65 -2.35 -14.56
CA GLY A 130 8.34 -1.46 -15.68
C GLY A 130 8.07 -2.22 -16.97
N ARG A 131 8.93 -3.20 -17.32
CA ARG A 131 8.73 -4.09 -18.48
C ARG A 131 7.49 -4.96 -18.30
N HIS A 132 7.28 -5.48 -17.09
CA HIS A 132 6.09 -6.28 -16.76
C HIS A 132 4.80 -5.49 -16.98
N LEU A 133 4.66 -4.31 -16.40
CA LEU A 133 3.44 -3.50 -16.58
C LEU A 133 3.30 -2.94 -18.00
N ALA A 134 4.41 -2.68 -18.71
CA ALA A 134 4.34 -2.37 -20.14
C ALA A 134 3.73 -3.51 -20.96
N SER A 135 4.03 -4.77 -20.62
CA SER A 135 3.38 -5.93 -21.25
C SER A 135 1.87 -6.02 -20.94
N TYR A 136 1.38 -5.35 -19.90
CA TYR A 136 -0.04 -5.21 -19.59
C TYR A 136 -0.73 -4.02 -20.30
N GLY A 137 0.01 -3.27 -21.11
CA GLY A 137 -0.55 -2.12 -21.85
C GLY A 137 -0.44 -0.78 -21.10
N TYR A 138 0.55 -0.62 -20.21
CA TYR A 138 0.88 0.68 -19.60
C TYR A 138 2.09 1.32 -20.26
N ILE A 139 2.12 2.64 -20.37
CA ILE A 139 3.39 3.36 -20.52
C ILE A 139 3.92 3.63 -19.11
N VAL A 140 5.06 3.05 -18.77
CA VAL A 140 5.72 3.23 -17.47
C VAL A 140 6.90 4.17 -17.62
N VAL A 141 6.93 5.25 -16.84
CA VAL A 141 8.03 6.21 -16.79
C VAL A 141 8.71 6.10 -15.43
N SER A 142 9.93 5.58 -15.40
CA SER A 142 10.77 5.49 -14.20
C SER A 142 11.71 6.68 -14.14
N ILE A 143 11.42 7.61 -13.24
CA ILE A 143 12.12 8.89 -13.12
C ILE A 143 13.44 8.69 -12.39
N ASP A 144 14.49 9.34 -12.89
CA ASP A 144 15.77 9.44 -12.20
C ASP A 144 15.86 10.77 -11.42
N VAL A 145 16.15 10.67 -10.13
CA VAL A 145 16.34 11.82 -9.23
C VAL A 145 17.79 12.01 -8.80
N PHE A 146 18.75 11.41 -9.53
CA PHE A 146 20.19 11.44 -9.25
C PHE A 146 20.72 12.81 -8.80
N LEU A 147 20.37 13.90 -9.49
CA LEU A 147 20.86 15.26 -9.18
C LEU A 147 20.48 15.76 -7.77
N ILE A 148 19.38 15.28 -7.21
CA ILE A 148 18.87 15.70 -5.90
C ILE A 148 18.95 14.58 -4.85
N ASN A 149 19.51 13.42 -5.20
CA ASN A 149 19.27 12.22 -4.42
C ASN A 149 19.97 12.27 -3.06
N ASN A 150 21.25 12.64 -3.05
CA ASN A 150 22.02 12.84 -1.83
C ASN A 150 22.39 14.32 -1.56
N LYS A 151 21.53 15.26 -1.99
CA LYS A 151 21.70 16.70 -1.74
C LYS A 151 21.07 17.15 -0.41
N TRP A 152 21.53 18.30 0.06
CA TRP A 152 21.05 18.92 1.29
C TRP A 152 19.67 19.60 1.11
N SER A 153 19.00 19.81 2.23
CA SER A 153 17.74 20.53 2.38
C SER A 153 17.71 21.89 1.68
N ILE A 154 16.54 22.27 1.18
CA ILE A 154 16.22 23.69 0.89
C ILE A 154 15.22 24.21 1.93
N LEU A 155 15.05 25.53 1.99
CA LEU A 155 14.08 26.13 2.91
C LEU A 155 12.68 25.57 2.62
N ASN A 156 11.99 25.12 3.68
CA ASN A 156 10.65 24.52 3.64
C ASN A 156 10.54 23.17 2.89
N ASP A 157 11.67 22.54 2.54
CA ASP A 157 11.70 21.21 1.92
C ASP A 157 13.04 20.51 2.25
N SER A 158 13.11 19.96 3.44
CA SER A 158 14.36 19.46 4.04
C SER A 158 14.76 18.07 3.60
N ALA A 159 13.81 17.18 3.29
CA ALA A 159 14.09 15.89 2.67
C ALA A 159 14.05 15.95 1.13
N LEU A 160 13.74 17.13 0.55
CA LEU A 160 13.58 17.39 -0.88
C LEU A 160 12.42 16.61 -1.50
N ASN A 161 11.37 16.38 -0.71
CA ASN A 161 10.19 15.63 -1.13
C ASN A 161 9.22 16.53 -1.93
N PHE A 162 9.19 17.84 -1.71
CA PHE A 162 8.47 18.74 -2.63
C PHE A 162 9.23 18.91 -3.95
N VAL A 163 10.57 18.98 -3.97
CA VAL A 163 11.33 18.98 -5.23
C VAL A 163 11.05 17.70 -6.03
N ARG A 164 11.02 16.53 -5.37
CA ARG A 164 10.62 15.25 -5.97
C ARG A 164 9.23 15.30 -6.59
N ALA A 165 8.26 15.84 -5.86
CA ALA A 165 6.90 16.04 -6.35
C ALA A 165 6.87 16.91 -7.62
N ARG A 166 7.62 18.01 -7.63
CA ARG A 166 7.69 18.90 -8.79
C ARG A 166 8.41 18.26 -9.97
N ILE A 167 9.43 17.42 -9.76
CA ILE A 167 10.07 16.64 -10.83
C ILE A 167 9.05 15.69 -11.49
N VAL A 168 8.18 15.04 -10.71
CA VAL A 168 7.08 14.22 -11.26
C VAL A 168 6.18 15.07 -12.17
N LEU A 169 5.73 16.22 -11.68
CA LEU A 169 4.83 17.11 -12.43
C LEU A 169 5.50 17.70 -13.69
N ARG A 170 6.77 18.11 -13.60
CA ARG A 170 7.56 18.58 -14.75
C ARG A 170 7.80 17.46 -15.76
N THR A 171 8.02 16.22 -15.30
CA THR A 171 8.14 15.07 -16.20
C THR A 171 6.84 14.87 -16.98
N ILE A 172 5.68 14.98 -16.33
CA ILE A 172 4.37 14.90 -17.00
C ILE A 172 4.20 16.06 -18.02
N GLU A 173 4.61 17.28 -17.68
CA GLU A 173 4.62 18.41 -18.62
C GLU A 173 5.49 18.10 -19.86
N LYS A 174 6.68 17.53 -19.67
CA LYS A 174 7.56 17.10 -20.78
C LYS A 174 6.93 15.98 -21.60
N MET A 175 6.28 15.02 -20.97
CA MET A 175 5.54 13.97 -21.69
C MET A 175 4.43 14.54 -22.57
N MET A 176 3.77 15.63 -22.16
CA MET A 176 2.78 16.30 -23.00
C MET A 176 3.42 16.93 -24.25
N GLU A 177 4.66 17.44 -24.15
CA GLU A 177 5.44 17.89 -25.31
C GLU A 177 5.72 16.72 -26.27
N TRP A 178 6.16 15.57 -25.74
CA TRP A 178 6.40 14.35 -26.53
C TRP A 178 5.12 13.81 -27.16
N ASN A 179 4.00 13.92 -26.45
CA ASN A 179 2.71 13.44 -26.91
C ASN A 179 2.19 14.29 -28.09
N ASN A 180 2.43 15.60 -28.07
CA ASN A 180 1.87 16.53 -29.05
C ASN A 180 2.71 16.66 -30.33
N ASP A 181 3.98 16.26 -30.29
CA ASP A 181 4.90 16.40 -31.42
C ASP A 181 5.76 15.14 -31.63
N SER A 182 5.51 14.46 -32.75
CA SER A 182 6.25 13.26 -33.20
C SER A 182 7.74 13.51 -33.38
N GLN A 183 8.16 14.69 -33.83
CA GLN A 183 9.58 15.03 -33.99
C GLN A 183 10.25 15.20 -32.62
N VAL A 184 9.61 15.94 -31.71
CA VAL A 184 10.10 16.08 -30.33
C VAL A 184 10.21 14.71 -29.66
N SER A 185 9.19 13.87 -29.82
CA SER A 185 9.20 12.50 -29.28
C SER A 185 10.39 11.69 -29.81
N LYS A 186 10.61 11.67 -31.13
CA LYS A 186 11.74 10.94 -31.74
C LYS A 186 13.09 11.49 -31.32
N GLU A 187 13.22 12.80 -31.16
CA GLU A 187 14.48 13.43 -30.75
C GLU A 187 14.86 13.03 -29.32
N ILE A 188 13.93 13.22 -28.37
CA ILE A 188 14.20 12.99 -26.95
C ILE A 188 14.21 11.50 -26.56
N LEU A 189 13.49 10.65 -27.31
CA LEU A 189 13.37 9.20 -27.06
C LEU A 189 14.18 8.35 -28.05
N HIS A 190 15.26 8.90 -28.60
CA HIS A 190 16.24 8.17 -29.43
C HIS A 190 15.63 7.43 -30.63
N GLY A 191 14.70 8.07 -31.34
CA GLY A 191 14.04 7.56 -32.54
C GLY A 191 12.69 6.90 -32.28
N VAL A 192 12.28 6.74 -31.02
CA VAL A 192 10.96 6.21 -30.65
C VAL A 192 9.90 7.31 -30.73
N ASP A 193 8.76 6.99 -31.35
CA ASP A 193 7.64 7.91 -31.51
C ASP A 193 6.44 7.49 -30.64
N LEU A 194 6.27 8.18 -29.51
CA LEU A 194 5.15 8.02 -28.59
C LEU A 194 4.12 9.15 -28.70
N SER A 195 4.12 9.95 -29.78
CA SER A 195 3.08 10.97 -29.97
C SER A 195 1.69 10.34 -29.97
N ASP A 196 0.71 11.03 -29.38
CA ASP A 196 -0.69 10.59 -29.26
C ASP A 196 -0.92 9.26 -28.51
N GLN A 197 0.10 8.73 -27.83
CA GLN A 197 -0.01 7.44 -27.11
C GLN A 197 -0.24 7.58 -25.60
N PHE A 198 -0.22 8.78 -25.03
CA PHE A 198 -0.33 8.99 -23.59
C PHE A 198 -1.77 9.35 -23.17
N ASP A 199 -2.37 8.57 -22.27
CA ASP A 199 -3.64 8.94 -21.62
C ASP A 199 -3.37 9.66 -20.28
N PHE A 200 -3.24 10.99 -20.33
CA PHE A 200 -3.01 11.82 -19.15
C PHE A 200 -4.20 11.87 -18.17
N THR A 201 -5.34 11.30 -18.55
CA THR A 201 -6.48 11.17 -17.64
C THR A 201 -6.44 9.88 -16.83
N GLU A 202 -5.50 8.97 -17.11
CA GLU A 202 -5.38 7.66 -16.48
C GLU A 202 -3.95 7.40 -15.97
N ILE A 203 -3.54 8.16 -14.94
CA ILE A 203 -2.18 8.05 -14.37
C ILE A 203 -2.19 7.34 -13.01
N GLY A 204 -1.38 6.29 -12.87
CA GLY A 204 -1.02 5.67 -11.60
C GLY A 204 0.36 6.14 -11.12
N LEU A 205 0.55 6.23 -9.81
CA LEU A 205 1.83 6.62 -9.22
C LEU A 205 2.39 5.49 -8.35
N MET A 206 3.69 5.24 -8.45
CA MET A 206 4.43 4.45 -7.49
C MET A 206 5.66 5.22 -7.02
N GLY A 207 5.91 5.21 -5.71
CA GLY A 207 7.12 5.82 -5.15
C GLY A 207 7.72 4.96 -4.06
N HIS A 208 9.05 4.93 -3.99
CA HIS A 208 9.82 4.17 -2.99
C HIS A 208 10.47 5.11 -1.98
N SER A 209 10.40 4.85 -0.66
CA SER A 209 11.05 5.69 0.37
C SER A 209 10.67 7.17 0.22
N ARG A 210 11.64 8.09 0.14
CA ARG A 210 11.40 9.51 -0.19
C ARG A 210 10.61 9.73 -1.48
N GLY A 211 10.76 8.83 -2.45
CA GLY A 211 9.99 8.83 -3.69
C GLY A 211 8.50 8.57 -3.43
N GLY A 212 8.15 7.80 -2.41
CA GLY A 212 6.77 7.61 -1.94
C GLY A 212 6.13 8.93 -1.52
N GLU A 213 6.78 9.63 -0.57
CA GLU A 213 6.32 10.97 -0.17
C GLU A 213 6.30 11.95 -1.36
N GLY A 214 7.28 11.86 -2.26
CA GLY A 214 7.34 12.65 -3.48
C GLY A 214 6.11 12.48 -4.37
N VAL A 215 5.69 11.25 -4.68
CA VAL A 215 4.49 11.02 -5.50
C VAL A 215 3.20 11.39 -4.77
N ARG A 216 3.12 11.15 -3.45
CA ARG A 216 2.00 11.57 -2.61
C ARG A 216 1.86 13.09 -2.57
N ASN A 217 2.98 13.82 -2.50
CA ASN A 217 3.01 15.28 -2.59
C ASN A 217 2.63 15.77 -3.99
N ALA A 218 3.08 15.10 -5.07
CA ALA A 218 2.68 15.46 -6.44
C ALA A 218 1.16 15.38 -6.61
N TYR A 219 0.54 14.31 -6.09
CA TYR A 219 -0.91 14.18 -6.05
C TYR A 219 -1.57 15.32 -5.30
N ASN A 220 -1.13 15.61 -4.07
CA ASN A 220 -1.73 16.64 -3.25
C ASN A 220 -1.59 18.04 -3.86
N MET A 221 -0.43 18.35 -4.45
CA MET A 221 -0.21 19.62 -5.13
C MET A 221 -1.16 19.78 -6.33
N LEU A 222 -1.24 18.76 -7.18
CA LEU A 222 -2.01 18.85 -8.41
C LEU A 222 -3.53 18.73 -8.21
N MET A 223 -3.96 17.71 -7.46
CA MET A 223 -5.37 17.34 -7.34
C MET A 223 -6.06 18.18 -6.26
N GLU A 224 -5.42 18.29 -5.10
CA GLU A 224 -6.00 18.88 -3.89
C GLU A 224 -5.63 20.35 -3.69
N GLY A 225 -4.59 20.86 -4.37
CA GLY A 225 -4.05 22.21 -4.15
C GLY A 225 -3.40 22.38 -2.77
N LYS A 226 -2.87 21.28 -2.20
CA LYS A 226 -2.30 21.22 -0.84
C LYS A 226 -0.77 21.03 -0.88
N GLY A 227 -0.11 21.21 0.26
CA GLY A 227 1.30 20.88 0.47
C GLY A 227 2.25 22.06 0.31
N ALA A 228 2.47 22.50 -0.92
CA ALA A 228 3.37 23.60 -1.22
C ALA A 228 2.62 24.84 -1.70
N SER A 229 3.19 26.04 -1.48
CA SER A 229 2.56 27.32 -1.85
C SER A 229 2.30 27.48 -3.35
N ASP A 230 3.04 26.73 -4.17
CA ASP A 230 2.94 26.72 -5.63
C ASP A 230 1.96 25.66 -6.18
N ALA A 231 1.25 24.92 -5.32
CA ALA A 231 0.31 23.89 -5.74
C ALA A 231 -0.73 24.38 -6.78
N LEU A 232 -1.26 25.59 -6.59
CA LEU A 232 -2.22 26.20 -7.53
C LEU A 232 -1.61 26.48 -8.91
N GLN A 233 -0.31 26.82 -8.97
CA GLN A 233 0.40 27.03 -10.24
C GLN A 233 0.48 25.72 -11.03
N TRP A 234 0.87 24.63 -10.38
CA TRP A 234 0.93 23.31 -11.02
C TRP A 234 -0.44 22.82 -11.50
N LYS A 235 -1.48 23.02 -10.69
CA LYS A 235 -2.87 22.71 -11.06
C LYS A 235 -3.34 23.47 -12.31
N SER A 236 -2.94 24.74 -12.43
CA SER A 236 -3.22 25.56 -13.62
C SER A 236 -2.46 25.10 -14.85
N LYS A 237 -1.20 24.67 -14.70
CA LYS A 237 -0.36 24.18 -15.80
C LYS A 237 -0.80 22.83 -16.36
N LEU A 238 -1.31 21.94 -15.50
CA LEU A 238 -1.65 20.57 -15.85
C LEU A 238 -3.16 20.29 -15.64
N PRO A 239 -4.08 21.08 -16.24
CA PRO A 239 -5.51 21.07 -15.89
C PRO A 239 -6.23 19.78 -16.30
N ASN A 240 -5.67 19.02 -17.24
CA ASN A 240 -6.24 17.78 -17.78
C ASN A 240 -5.61 16.51 -17.19
N VAL A 241 -4.58 16.64 -16.36
CA VAL A 241 -3.90 15.51 -15.75
C VAL A 241 -4.75 14.96 -14.60
N ARG A 242 -4.93 13.63 -14.53
CA ARG A 242 -5.65 12.97 -13.45
C ARG A 242 -4.86 11.79 -12.93
N PHE A 243 -4.62 11.79 -11.61
CA PHE A 243 -4.13 10.62 -10.91
C PHE A 243 -5.30 9.73 -10.48
N LYS A 244 -5.13 8.42 -10.61
CA LYS A 244 -6.16 7.41 -10.40
C LYS A 244 -5.87 6.47 -9.24
N ALA A 245 -4.61 6.22 -8.94
CA ALA A 245 -4.20 5.39 -7.82
C ALA A 245 -2.74 5.69 -7.43
N ILE A 246 -2.40 5.48 -6.15
CA ILE A 246 -1.03 5.62 -5.64
C ILE A 246 -0.65 4.36 -4.87
N LEU A 247 0.49 3.75 -5.21
CA LEU A 247 1.10 2.69 -4.40
C LEU A 247 2.48 3.13 -3.91
N GLU A 248 2.65 3.24 -2.61
CA GLU A 248 3.91 3.64 -2.00
C GLU A 248 4.67 2.40 -1.46
N ILE A 249 5.95 2.25 -1.78
CA ILE A 249 6.83 1.21 -1.22
C ILE A 249 7.67 1.87 -0.14
N THR A 250 7.61 1.34 1.08
CA THR A 250 8.33 1.80 2.29
C THR A 250 8.44 3.33 2.36
N PRO A 251 7.33 4.07 2.16
CA PRO A 251 7.40 5.51 1.93
C PRO A 251 7.91 6.26 3.14
N MET A 252 8.61 7.36 2.85
CA MET A 252 8.84 8.38 3.84
C MET A 252 7.53 9.04 4.27
N TYR A 253 7.42 9.41 5.55
CA TYR A 253 6.34 10.27 6.04
C TYR A 253 6.89 11.38 6.96
N TYR A 254 7.88 12.09 6.44
CA TYR A 254 8.62 13.13 7.16
C TYR A 254 7.78 14.39 7.34
N GLY A 255 7.09 14.79 6.27
CA GLY A 255 6.37 16.05 6.19
C GLY A 255 7.30 17.24 5.97
N GLU A 256 7.00 18.04 4.96
CA GLU A 256 7.83 19.19 4.61
C GLU A 256 7.19 20.47 5.13
N ASN A 257 8.00 21.34 5.74
CA ASN A 257 7.53 22.56 6.41
C ASN A 257 6.44 22.31 7.49
N GLY A 258 6.55 21.17 8.21
CA GLY A 258 5.55 20.75 9.20
C GLY A 258 4.23 20.25 8.59
N ILE A 259 4.16 20.06 7.27
CA ILE A 259 2.95 19.61 6.58
C ILE A 259 3.08 18.14 6.23
N ARG A 260 2.21 17.32 6.81
CA ARG A 260 2.07 15.89 6.48
C ARG A 260 0.73 15.61 5.82
N LEU A 261 0.78 14.97 4.65
CA LEU A 261 -0.39 14.76 3.78
C LEU A 261 -0.71 13.27 3.65
N GLY A 262 -1.97 12.92 3.43
CA GLY A 262 -2.35 11.57 3.00
C GLY A 262 -3.03 11.64 1.64
N VAL A 263 -3.74 10.58 1.26
CA VAL A 263 -4.39 10.44 -0.06
C VAL A 263 -5.90 10.25 0.13
N GLU A 264 -6.70 11.27 -0.16
CA GLU A 264 -8.11 11.27 0.25
C GLU A 264 -9.06 10.63 -0.76
N ASN A 265 -8.93 10.99 -2.05
CA ASN A 265 -9.99 10.82 -3.03
C ASN A 265 -9.73 9.74 -4.10
N ILE A 266 -8.59 9.04 -4.03
CA ILE A 266 -8.23 7.95 -4.95
C ILE A 266 -7.74 6.71 -4.18
N PRO A 267 -7.87 5.50 -4.75
CA PRO A 267 -7.28 4.29 -4.21
C PRO A 267 -5.81 4.47 -3.85
N TRP A 268 -5.44 3.94 -2.69
CA TRP A 268 -4.09 4.02 -2.15
C TRP A 268 -3.62 2.66 -1.62
N ALA A 269 -2.35 2.36 -1.81
CA ALA A 269 -1.74 1.17 -1.24
C ALA A 269 -0.35 1.51 -0.70
N MET A 270 0.08 0.78 0.33
CA MET A 270 1.43 0.86 0.85
C MET A 270 2.01 -0.54 1.03
N ILE A 271 3.24 -0.75 0.57
CA ILE A 271 4.06 -1.92 0.92
C ILE A 271 5.07 -1.47 1.97
N VAL A 272 5.24 -2.21 3.06
CA VAL A 272 6.19 -1.93 4.13
C VAL A 272 7.14 -3.12 4.27
N ALA A 273 8.44 -2.86 4.23
CA ALA A 273 9.46 -3.85 4.55
C ALA A 273 9.43 -4.17 6.04
N GLY A 274 9.46 -5.45 6.41
CA GLY A 274 9.42 -5.84 7.82
C GLY A 274 10.71 -5.56 8.56
N CYS A 275 11.85 -5.66 7.89
CA CYS A 275 13.14 -5.27 8.45
C CYS A 275 13.51 -3.83 8.02
N GLU A 276 12.53 -2.92 8.07
CA GLU A 276 12.72 -1.49 7.79
C GLU A 276 13.70 -0.88 8.81
N ASP A 277 14.71 -0.17 8.31
CA ASP A 277 15.70 0.54 9.13
C ASP A 277 16.18 1.88 8.53
N ASP A 278 15.70 2.29 7.35
CA ASP A 278 16.05 3.57 6.71
C ASP A 278 15.20 4.73 7.28
N GLU A 279 14.05 4.41 7.88
CA GLU A 279 13.25 5.41 8.56
C GLU A 279 13.65 5.64 10.02
N ILE A 280 13.98 6.90 10.31
CA ILE A 280 13.83 7.46 11.65
C ILE A 280 12.39 7.15 12.08
N ASP A 281 12.22 6.37 13.15
CA ASP A 281 11.03 6.43 13.99
C ASP A 281 9.70 5.86 13.43
N TYR A 282 9.74 4.92 12.46
CA TYR A 282 8.57 4.18 11.93
C TYR A 282 7.45 5.08 11.37
N LEU A 283 7.82 6.14 10.63
CA LEU A 283 6.89 7.16 10.14
C LEU A 283 5.80 6.60 9.21
N HIS A 284 6.06 5.53 8.46
CA HIS A 284 5.03 4.81 7.68
C HIS A 284 3.84 4.33 8.53
N VAL A 285 4.02 4.03 9.82
CA VAL A 285 2.91 3.64 10.71
C VAL A 285 2.01 4.86 10.99
N ASN A 286 2.59 6.05 11.12
CA ASN A 286 1.82 7.30 11.24
C ASN A 286 1.08 7.64 9.94
N LEU A 287 1.67 7.33 8.78
CA LEU A 287 0.98 7.44 7.49
C LEU A 287 -0.21 6.48 7.43
N ALA A 288 -0.03 5.20 7.76
CA ALA A 288 -1.12 4.24 7.82
C ALA A 288 -2.24 4.71 8.77
N TYR A 289 -1.88 5.20 9.96
CA TYR A 289 -2.83 5.76 10.91
C TYR A 289 -3.61 6.94 10.33
N ARG A 290 -2.92 7.94 9.78
CA ARG A 290 -3.58 9.10 9.14
C ARG A 290 -4.49 8.65 8.01
N GLN A 291 -4.02 7.72 7.19
CA GLN A 291 -4.73 7.26 6.01
C GLN A 291 -6.04 6.56 6.39
N ARG A 292 -6.04 5.78 7.49
CA ARG A 292 -7.27 5.21 8.09
C ARG A 292 -8.28 6.29 8.47
N LEU A 293 -7.85 7.46 8.93
CA LEU A 293 -8.74 8.54 9.35
C LEU A 293 -9.34 9.33 8.18
N ILE A 294 -8.56 9.54 7.11
CA ILE A 294 -8.95 10.51 6.08
C ILE A 294 -9.45 9.87 4.79
N SER A 295 -9.08 8.62 4.48
CA SER A 295 -9.29 8.11 3.13
C SER A 295 -10.73 7.72 2.85
N LYS A 296 -11.21 8.04 1.65
CA LYS A 296 -12.56 7.78 1.16
C LYS A 296 -12.60 6.75 0.02
N GLN A 297 -11.51 6.06 -0.22
CA GLN A 297 -11.40 5.05 -1.27
C GLN A 297 -10.81 3.75 -0.71
N ALA A 298 -10.57 2.78 -1.59
CA ALA A 298 -9.88 1.55 -1.22
C ALA A 298 -8.47 1.86 -0.72
N ASN A 299 -8.13 1.37 0.49
CA ASN A 299 -6.78 1.47 1.05
C ASN A 299 -6.24 0.12 1.46
N TYR A 300 -4.99 -0.13 1.09
CA TYR A 300 -4.30 -1.36 1.39
C TYR A 300 -2.97 -1.07 2.08
N VAL A 301 -2.65 -1.81 3.15
CA VAL A 301 -1.30 -1.81 3.71
C VAL A 301 -0.79 -3.24 3.74
N PHE A 302 0.28 -3.48 3.01
CA PHE A 302 0.94 -4.78 2.89
C PHE A 302 2.25 -4.73 3.65
N HIS A 303 2.41 -5.63 4.61
CA HIS A 303 3.62 -5.77 5.38
C HIS A 303 4.37 -7.02 4.94
N PHE A 304 5.57 -6.85 4.38
CA PHE A 304 6.39 -7.93 3.88
C PHE A 304 7.37 -8.35 4.99
N TYR A 305 7.04 -9.41 5.72
CA TYR A 305 7.93 -9.87 6.80
C TYR A 305 9.27 -10.31 6.24
N GLY A 306 10.34 -9.95 6.95
CA GLY A 306 11.69 -10.30 6.53
C GLY A 306 12.21 -9.51 5.33
N ALA A 307 11.41 -8.63 4.72
CA ALA A 307 11.84 -7.82 3.59
C ALA A 307 12.80 -6.72 4.04
N ASN A 308 13.75 -6.37 3.16
CA ASN A 308 14.70 -5.29 3.36
C ASN A 308 14.23 -4.05 2.59
N HIS A 309 14.47 -2.86 3.11
CA HIS A 309 14.12 -1.60 2.46
C HIS A 309 14.68 -1.49 1.03
N GLU A 310 15.94 -1.87 0.81
CA GLU A 310 16.64 -1.62 -0.45
C GLU A 310 16.19 -2.55 -1.58
N TYR A 311 15.83 -3.78 -1.24
CA TYR A 311 15.72 -4.91 -2.18
C TYR A 311 14.51 -4.91 -3.11
N PHE A 312 13.64 -3.91 -3.00
CA PHE A 312 12.63 -3.62 -4.02
C PHE A 312 13.25 -3.09 -5.31
N ASN A 313 14.45 -2.51 -5.21
CA ASN A 313 15.22 -1.94 -6.30
C ASN A 313 16.40 -2.86 -6.67
N THR A 314 16.48 -3.29 -7.93
CA THR A 314 17.53 -4.25 -8.37
C THR A 314 18.94 -3.64 -8.41
N GLU A 315 19.07 -2.32 -8.40
CA GLU A 315 20.35 -1.62 -8.33
C GLU A 315 20.87 -1.47 -6.89
N TRP A 316 20.01 -1.61 -5.88
CA TRP A 316 20.35 -1.37 -4.48
C TRP A 316 20.63 -2.71 -3.78
N GLN A 317 21.90 -3.13 -3.82
CA GLN A 317 22.31 -4.49 -3.43
C GLN A 317 23.01 -4.57 -2.09
N ILE A 318 23.13 -3.45 -1.38
CA ILE A 318 23.66 -3.39 -0.02
C ILE A 318 22.57 -2.81 0.85
N GLY A 319 22.00 -3.67 1.70
CA GLY A 319 21.09 -3.26 2.77
C GLY A 319 21.82 -3.25 4.11
N PHE A 320 21.30 -2.46 5.04
CA PHE A 320 21.63 -2.61 6.45
C PHE A 320 21.21 -4.01 6.95
N SER A 321 22.01 -4.60 7.82
CA SER A 321 21.88 -6.01 8.23
C SER A 321 20.88 -6.25 9.37
N ALA A 322 20.13 -5.23 9.80
CA ALA A 322 19.31 -5.33 10.99
C ALA A 322 17.89 -5.80 10.63
N CYS A 323 17.51 -6.99 11.09
CA CYS A 323 16.11 -7.39 11.16
C CYS A 323 15.73 -7.64 12.61
N PHE A 324 14.72 -6.91 13.09
CA PHE A 324 14.27 -7.00 14.48
C PHE A 324 13.01 -7.85 14.61
N GLY A 325 12.86 -8.54 15.74
CA GLY A 325 11.67 -9.31 16.08
C GLY A 325 11.66 -10.75 15.55
N ASP A 326 10.47 -11.33 15.49
CA ASP A 326 10.21 -12.77 15.26
C ASP A 326 10.08 -13.14 13.76
N GLN A 327 10.70 -12.35 12.89
CA GLN A 327 10.59 -12.48 11.43
C GLN A 327 11.86 -13.05 10.82
N ASP A 328 11.69 -13.98 9.88
CA ASP A 328 12.78 -14.61 9.15
C ASP A 328 13.23 -13.66 8.02
N PRO A 329 14.47 -13.17 8.01
CA PRO A 329 14.97 -12.32 6.94
C PRO A 329 14.90 -13.03 5.58
N LEU A 330 14.47 -12.31 4.53
CA LEU A 330 14.40 -12.83 3.17
C LEU A 330 15.76 -12.84 2.46
N TRP A 331 16.85 -12.62 3.20
CA TRP A 331 18.22 -12.59 2.71
C TRP A 331 19.15 -13.35 3.66
N ASP A 332 20.32 -13.74 3.16
CA ASP A 332 21.31 -14.47 3.94
C ASP A 332 22.02 -13.55 4.94
N VAL A 333 21.55 -13.53 6.20
CA VAL A 333 22.17 -12.75 7.28
C VAL A 333 23.55 -13.26 7.71
N ASN A 334 23.91 -14.49 7.33
CA ASN A 334 25.21 -15.09 7.66
C ASN A 334 26.18 -15.05 6.48
N ALA A 335 25.82 -14.34 5.41
CA ALA A 335 26.70 -14.11 4.28
C ALA A 335 28.06 -13.56 4.73
N SER A 336 29.13 -14.09 4.15
CA SER A 336 30.50 -13.65 4.45
C SER A 336 30.64 -12.15 4.21
N THR A 337 31.41 -11.43 5.00
CA THR A 337 31.68 -10.01 4.73
C THR A 337 32.98 -9.84 3.94
N PHE A 338 33.14 -8.71 3.26
CA PHE A 338 34.41 -8.28 2.68
C PHE A 338 34.73 -6.84 3.10
N ARG A 339 36.01 -6.48 3.16
CA ARG A 339 36.41 -5.10 3.43
C ARG A 339 36.46 -4.33 2.12
N VAL A 340 35.84 -3.15 2.10
CA VAL A 340 35.91 -2.25 0.94
C VAL A 340 37.36 -1.92 0.59
N SER A 341 38.25 -1.79 1.57
CA SER A 341 39.68 -1.54 1.34
C SER A 341 40.41 -2.66 0.60
N ASP A 342 39.89 -3.90 0.61
CA ASP A 342 40.48 -5.03 -0.09
C ASP A 342 40.21 -4.98 -1.59
N ILE A 343 39.12 -4.31 -2.01
CA ILE A 343 38.69 -4.22 -3.42
C ILE A 343 38.83 -2.82 -4.02
N TYR A 344 38.89 -1.78 -3.18
CA TYR A 344 39.01 -0.38 -3.61
C TYR A 344 40.21 0.29 -2.93
N PRO A 345 41.40 0.29 -3.56
CA PRO A 345 42.63 0.84 -2.99
C PRO A 345 42.56 2.31 -2.50
N PRO A 346 41.75 3.21 -3.09
CA PRO A 346 41.56 4.57 -2.55
C PRO A 346 40.83 4.61 -1.21
N ALA A 347 40.08 3.56 -0.84
CA ALA A 347 39.41 3.39 0.46
C ALA A 347 40.31 2.78 1.54
N LYS A 348 41.64 2.86 1.40
CA LYS A 348 42.65 2.26 2.31
C LYS A 348 42.48 2.60 3.80
N ASN A 349 41.70 3.63 4.15
CA ASN A 349 41.43 4.05 5.53
C ASN A 349 39.98 3.83 6.01
N THR A 350 39.11 3.18 5.21
CA THR A 350 37.72 2.89 5.62
C THR A 350 37.56 1.39 5.89
N SER A 351 37.40 1.02 7.16
CA SER A 351 37.24 -0.37 7.60
C SER A 351 35.77 -0.69 7.90
N TYR A 352 34.93 -0.70 6.87
CA TYR A 352 33.58 -1.26 7.01
C TYR A 352 33.54 -2.61 6.30
N ASP A 353 33.16 -3.63 7.06
CA ASP A 353 32.86 -4.96 6.55
C ASP A 353 31.48 -4.89 5.86
N VAL A 354 31.45 -5.08 4.55
CA VAL A 354 30.21 -5.14 3.77
C VAL A 354 29.82 -6.60 3.64
N THR A 355 28.62 -6.94 4.06
CA THR A 355 28.08 -8.29 3.91
C THR A 355 27.98 -8.65 2.42
N LEU A 356 28.61 -9.76 1.99
CA LEU A 356 28.46 -10.40 0.67
C LEU A 356 27.07 -11.01 0.58
N LEU A 357 26.05 -10.18 0.72
CA LEU A 357 24.67 -10.58 0.59
C LEU A 357 24.57 -11.19 -0.81
N LYS A 358 24.33 -12.51 -0.89
CA LYS A 358 24.17 -13.20 -2.17
C LYS A 358 23.21 -12.37 -3.01
N ILE A 359 23.66 -12.09 -4.23
CA ILE A 359 23.24 -11.06 -5.20
C ILE A 359 21.79 -11.22 -5.73
N ASN A 360 20.90 -11.84 -4.94
CA ASN A 360 19.49 -12.01 -5.23
C ASN A 360 18.55 -11.24 -4.30
N GLY A 361 19.04 -10.57 -3.25
CA GLY A 361 18.23 -9.99 -2.18
C GLY A 361 17.00 -9.21 -2.69
N SER A 362 15.76 -9.58 -2.40
CA SER A 362 15.23 -10.93 -2.35
C SER A 362 14.25 -11.06 -3.53
N GLU A 363 14.51 -11.96 -4.49
CA GLU A 363 13.65 -12.18 -5.66
C GLU A 363 12.18 -12.40 -5.25
N THR A 364 12.00 -13.11 -4.14
CA THR A 364 10.76 -13.28 -3.39
C THR A 364 10.01 -11.96 -3.12
N GLN A 365 10.70 -10.94 -2.60
CA GLN A 365 10.12 -9.60 -2.37
C GLN A 365 9.73 -8.92 -3.67
N ARG A 366 10.58 -8.98 -4.71
CA ARG A 366 10.27 -8.38 -6.02
C ARG A 366 9.11 -9.07 -6.73
N ASN A 367 8.98 -10.39 -6.60
CA ASN A 367 7.85 -11.15 -7.13
C ASN A 367 6.56 -10.75 -6.40
N ALA A 368 6.59 -10.65 -5.07
CA ALA A 368 5.46 -10.17 -4.29
C ALA A 368 5.07 -8.72 -4.66
N THR A 369 6.05 -7.84 -4.82
CA THR A 369 5.83 -6.46 -5.27
C THR A 369 5.24 -6.41 -6.68
N THR A 370 5.71 -7.27 -7.60
CA THR A 370 5.17 -7.40 -8.95
C THR A 370 3.72 -7.84 -8.93
N PHE A 371 3.40 -8.86 -8.14
CA PHE A 371 2.03 -9.34 -7.95
C PHE A 371 1.11 -8.22 -7.44
N ILE A 372 1.54 -7.49 -6.40
CA ILE A 372 0.72 -6.44 -5.80
C ILE A 372 0.53 -5.25 -6.73
N LEU A 373 1.60 -4.73 -7.34
CA LEU A 373 1.53 -3.60 -8.28
C LEU A 373 0.65 -3.95 -9.49
N SER A 374 0.77 -5.18 -10.00
CA SER A 374 -0.04 -5.65 -11.13
C SER A 374 -1.52 -5.65 -10.77
N ILE A 375 -1.91 -6.27 -9.66
CA ILE A 375 -3.31 -6.28 -9.23
C ILE A 375 -3.80 -4.85 -8.97
N PHE A 376 -3.03 -4.04 -8.25
CA PHE A 376 -3.42 -2.70 -7.85
C PHE A 376 -3.68 -1.80 -9.06
N PHE A 377 -2.74 -1.72 -10.00
CA PHE A 377 -2.92 -0.85 -11.17
C PHE A 377 -3.94 -1.39 -12.16
N LEU A 378 -4.01 -2.71 -12.38
CA LEU A 378 -5.08 -3.31 -13.18
C LEU A 378 -6.47 -3.13 -12.55
N SER A 379 -6.54 -2.90 -11.24
CA SER A 379 -7.80 -2.65 -10.55
C SER A 379 -8.29 -1.22 -10.72
N TYR A 380 -7.39 -0.24 -10.82
CA TYR A 380 -7.74 1.16 -10.60
C TYR A 380 -7.24 2.15 -11.67
N VAL A 381 -6.34 1.76 -12.57
CA VAL A 381 -5.72 2.67 -13.54
C VAL A 381 -5.95 2.18 -14.97
N GLY A 382 -6.53 3.04 -15.81
CA GLY A 382 -6.81 2.77 -17.20
C GLY A 382 -8.28 2.45 -17.48
N GLN A 383 -8.70 2.63 -18.73
CA GLN A 383 -10.10 2.45 -19.14
C GLN A 383 -10.63 1.03 -18.97
N LYS A 384 -9.75 0.03 -18.89
CA LYS A 384 -10.07 -1.39 -18.64
C LYS A 384 -9.86 -1.79 -17.17
N ALA A 385 -9.66 -0.83 -16.27
CA ALA A 385 -9.48 -1.09 -14.86
C ALA A 385 -10.69 -1.85 -14.29
N ASN A 386 -10.42 -2.87 -13.47
CA ASN A 386 -11.46 -3.71 -12.87
C ASN A 386 -11.25 -3.81 -11.36
N PRO A 387 -11.96 -2.99 -10.55
CA PRO A 387 -11.83 -2.98 -9.09
C PRO A 387 -12.03 -4.35 -8.42
N LYS A 388 -12.73 -5.29 -9.06
CA LYS A 388 -12.91 -6.66 -8.54
C LYS A 388 -11.60 -7.44 -8.47
N LEU A 389 -10.58 -7.08 -9.26
CA LEU A 389 -9.28 -7.75 -9.19
C LEU A 389 -8.61 -7.57 -7.82
N ALA A 390 -8.91 -6.48 -7.10
CA ALA A 390 -8.41 -6.24 -5.75
C ALA A 390 -8.92 -7.27 -4.72
N GLU A 391 -10.00 -8.02 -5.01
CA GLU A 391 -10.41 -9.18 -4.20
C GLU A 391 -9.32 -10.27 -4.17
N SER A 392 -8.42 -10.30 -5.16
CA SER A 392 -7.27 -11.21 -5.21
C SER A 392 -6.21 -10.93 -4.15
N PHE A 393 -6.23 -9.74 -3.51
CA PHE A 393 -5.41 -9.50 -2.32
C PHE A 393 -5.86 -10.36 -1.12
N GLN A 394 -7.07 -10.91 -1.17
CA GLN A 394 -7.72 -11.63 -0.09
C GLN A 394 -7.89 -13.13 -0.41
N LEU A 395 -8.05 -13.47 -1.69
CA LEU A 395 -8.21 -14.84 -2.18
C LEU A 395 -6.86 -15.44 -2.57
N SER A 396 -6.46 -16.49 -1.86
CA SER A 396 -5.35 -17.40 -2.18
C SER A 396 -4.04 -16.70 -2.56
N ARG A 397 -3.15 -16.55 -1.56
CA ARG A 397 -1.71 -16.43 -1.84
C ARG A 397 -1.35 -17.53 -2.85
N PRO A 398 -0.62 -17.24 -3.94
CA PRO A 398 -0.05 -18.31 -4.75
C PRO A 398 0.63 -19.31 -3.80
N SER A 399 0.25 -20.58 -3.90
CA SER A 399 0.65 -21.64 -2.97
C SER A 399 2.14 -22.02 -3.09
N SER A 400 2.96 -21.16 -3.70
CA SER A 400 4.37 -21.44 -3.87
C SER A 400 5.10 -21.14 -2.56
N GLU A 401 6.09 -21.97 -2.26
CA GLU A 401 7.06 -21.75 -1.19
C GLU A 401 7.93 -20.49 -1.42
N SER A 402 7.67 -19.73 -2.49
CA SER A 402 8.48 -18.62 -3.02
C SER A 402 7.86 -17.24 -2.85
N PHE A 403 6.78 -17.07 -2.07
CA PHE A 403 6.26 -15.76 -1.67
C PHE A 403 6.61 -15.45 -0.22
N PRO A 404 6.95 -14.18 0.10
CA PRO A 404 7.19 -13.81 1.48
C PRO A 404 5.89 -13.94 2.25
N GLU A 405 6.00 -14.08 3.57
CA GLU A 405 4.83 -13.88 4.39
C GLU A 405 4.40 -12.42 4.29
N ILE A 406 3.11 -12.21 4.02
CA ILE A 406 2.55 -10.86 3.85
C ILE A 406 1.42 -10.67 4.85
N GLY A 407 1.58 -9.68 5.73
CA GLY A 407 0.49 -9.12 6.50
C GLY A 407 -0.32 -8.17 5.62
N CYS A 408 -1.64 -8.22 5.66
CA CYS A 408 -2.48 -7.31 4.89
C CYS A 408 -3.45 -6.60 5.82
N GLU A 409 -3.57 -5.29 5.63
CA GLU A 409 -4.63 -4.45 6.15
C GLU A 409 -5.43 -3.89 4.99
N HIS A 410 -6.74 -3.89 5.16
CA HIS A 410 -7.65 -3.24 4.23
C HIS A 410 -8.59 -2.33 5.02
N PHE A 411 -8.73 -1.10 4.56
CA PHE A 411 -9.72 -0.18 5.11
C PHE A 411 -10.27 0.71 4.00
N ASN A 412 -11.57 0.96 4.06
CA ASN A 412 -12.27 1.88 3.18
C ASN A 412 -13.38 2.53 4.00
N ASN A 413 -13.32 3.85 4.20
CA ASN A 413 -14.32 4.56 5.00
C ASN A 413 -15.63 4.80 4.24
N ASN A 414 -15.69 4.48 2.94
CA ASN A 414 -16.91 4.51 2.14
C ASN A 414 -17.66 3.18 2.12
N GLU A 415 -17.09 2.09 2.63
CA GLU A 415 -17.85 0.85 2.81
C GLU A 415 -18.87 1.07 3.93
N SER A 416 -20.15 0.77 3.65
CA SER A 416 -21.22 0.83 4.65
C SER A 416 -20.85 -0.08 5.82
N ILE A 417 -20.39 0.51 6.92
CA ILE A 417 -20.20 -0.19 8.18
C ILE A 417 -21.59 -0.47 8.70
N VAL A 418 -21.96 -1.74 8.71
CA VAL A 418 -23.16 -2.19 9.40
C VAL A 418 -23.00 -1.86 10.89
N ILE A 419 -23.78 -0.90 11.37
CA ILE A 419 -23.82 -0.54 12.78
C ILE A 419 -24.52 -1.68 13.51
N PHE A 420 -23.77 -2.36 14.37
CA PHE A 420 -24.33 -3.41 15.20
C PHE A 420 -25.15 -2.82 16.35
N ASP A 421 -26.47 -2.89 16.27
CA ASP A 421 -27.40 -2.49 17.33
C ASP A 421 -27.54 -3.64 18.34
N GLY A 422 -26.71 -3.61 19.39
CA GLY A 422 -26.83 -4.56 20.50
C GLY A 422 -25.77 -4.36 21.57
N THR A 423 -26.13 -4.67 22.81
CA THR A 423 -25.18 -4.81 23.92
C THR A 423 -24.15 -5.88 23.55
N ARG A 424 -22.93 -5.43 23.21
CA ARG A 424 -21.80 -6.32 22.92
C ARG A 424 -21.31 -6.91 24.23
N THR A 425 -21.96 -7.96 24.73
CA THR A 425 -21.48 -8.69 25.90
C THR A 425 -20.28 -9.54 25.51
N VAL A 426 -19.11 -9.23 26.06
CA VAL A 426 -17.93 -10.07 25.92
C VAL A 426 -18.02 -11.17 26.96
N GLU A 427 -18.61 -12.31 26.59
CA GLU A 427 -18.65 -13.49 27.45
C GLU A 427 -17.27 -14.16 27.42
N GLY A 428 -16.40 -13.79 28.36
CA GLY A 428 -15.12 -14.45 28.61
C GLY A 428 -15.24 -15.48 29.73
N ASN A 429 -14.64 -16.66 29.55
CA ASN A 429 -14.32 -17.57 30.65
C ASN A 429 -13.18 -16.96 31.50
N ASP A 430 -13.01 -17.38 32.76
CA ASP A 430 -12.06 -16.82 33.75
C ASP A 430 -10.56 -16.96 33.39
N ARG A 431 -10.26 -17.21 32.11
CA ARG A 431 -8.94 -17.52 31.55
C ARG A 431 -8.48 -16.47 30.52
N ALA A 432 -9.30 -15.46 30.26
CA ALA A 432 -8.97 -14.33 29.39
C ALA A 432 -9.18 -13.00 30.15
N GLU A 433 -8.13 -12.18 30.22
CA GLU A 433 -8.24 -10.80 30.68
C GLU A 433 -8.54 -9.89 29.49
N ILE A 434 -9.56 -9.04 29.63
CA ILE A 434 -10.03 -8.15 28.57
C ILE A 434 -10.11 -6.75 29.14
N MET A 435 -9.51 -5.78 28.44
CA MET A 435 -9.61 -4.37 28.79
C MET A 435 -9.51 -3.51 27.53
N LEU A 436 -9.94 -2.26 27.63
CA LEU A 436 -9.71 -1.30 26.55
C LEU A 436 -8.20 -1.10 26.37
N LEU A 437 -7.75 -1.01 25.13
CA LEU A 437 -6.35 -0.81 24.77
C LEU A 437 -5.78 0.44 25.46
N LYS A 438 -6.60 1.49 25.56
CA LYS A 438 -6.29 2.73 26.29
C LYS A 438 -5.99 2.51 27.76
N ASP A 439 -6.72 1.63 28.40
CA ASP A 439 -6.58 1.35 29.83
C ASP A 439 -5.41 0.38 30.07
N TYR A 440 -5.22 -0.60 29.18
CA TYR A 440 -4.02 -1.43 29.16
C TYR A 440 -2.76 -0.58 29.03
N ALA A 441 -2.73 0.32 28.04
CA ALA A 441 -1.63 1.25 27.85
C ALA A 441 -1.34 2.07 29.13
N LYS A 442 -2.36 2.73 29.70
CA LYS A 442 -2.21 3.47 30.96
C LYS A 442 -1.65 2.60 32.10
N ARG A 443 -2.05 1.32 32.17
CA ARG A 443 -1.62 0.37 33.20
C ARG A 443 -0.18 -0.12 33.02
N GLU A 444 0.26 -0.40 31.80
CA GLU A 444 1.59 -0.95 31.54
C GLU A 444 2.69 0.12 31.42
N PHE A 445 2.34 1.36 31.07
CA PHE A 445 3.28 2.46 30.92
C PHE A 445 3.49 3.42 32.15
N PRO A 446 3.26 3.07 33.44
CA PRO A 446 3.57 3.96 34.57
C PRO A 446 5.03 4.41 34.66
N LEU A 447 5.98 3.64 34.13
CA LEU A 447 7.40 4.03 34.03
C LEU A 447 7.63 5.21 33.06
N PHE A 448 6.71 5.45 32.13
CA PHE A 448 6.79 6.52 31.14
C PHE A 448 6.44 7.89 31.73
N VAL A 449 5.43 7.92 32.62
CA VAL A 449 5.03 9.13 33.35
C VAL A 449 6.04 9.45 34.46
N SER A 450 6.60 8.45 35.15
CA SER A 450 7.62 8.68 36.18
C SER A 450 8.97 9.10 35.61
N ALA A 451 9.39 8.59 34.45
CA ALA A 451 10.63 9.01 33.78
C ALA A 451 10.56 10.46 33.25
N TYR A 452 9.35 10.98 33.00
CA TYR A 452 9.13 12.39 32.61
C TYR A 452 8.86 13.31 33.82
N LYS A 453 8.44 12.76 34.97
CA LYS A 453 8.11 13.48 36.23
C LYS A 453 9.32 13.89 37.08
N ASN A 454 10.45 14.21 36.45
CA ASN A 454 11.40 15.15 37.06
C ASN A 454 10.90 16.62 36.95
N SER A 455 9.65 16.85 36.51
CA SER A 455 8.85 18.03 36.84
C SER A 455 7.97 17.74 38.07
N ASN A 456 8.09 18.57 39.10
CA ASN A 456 7.66 18.40 40.51
C ASN A 456 6.18 18.10 40.86
N ASP A 457 5.35 17.52 39.98
CA ASP A 457 3.94 17.24 40.30
C ASP A 457 3.64 15.75 40.54
N THR A 458 3.09 15.48 41.73
CA THR A 458 2.63 14.17 42.19
C THR A 458 1.57 13.57 41.25
N PRO A 459 1.66 12.29 40.85
CA PRO A 459 0.61 11.61 40.12
C PRO A 459 -0.71 11.52 40.90
N PRO A 460 -1.88 11.57 40.22
CA PRO A 460 -3.13 11.22 40.86
C PRO A 460 -3.11 9.73 41.23
N GLN A 461 -3.53 9.40 42.45
CA GLN A 461 -3.81 8.02 42.83
C GLN A 461 -5.15 7.60 42.21
N PHE A 462 -5.14 6.54 41.40
CA PHE A 462 -6.36 5.98 40.81
C PHE A 462 -6.72 4.64 41.47
N GLN A 463 -8.01 4.47 41.76
CA GLN A 463 -8.59 3.26 42.32
C GLN A 463 -8.76 2.19 41.23
N HIS A 464 -8.37 0.94 41.55
CA HIS A 464 -8.66 -0.25 40.75
C HIS A 464 -10.18 -0.41 40.54
N HIS A 465 -10.69 -0.11 39.35
CA HIS A 465 -11.99 -0.60 38.90
C HIS A 465 -11.75 -1.53 37.71
N ILE A 466 -11.97 -2.83 37.94
CA ILE A 466 -12.20 -3.81 36.87
C ILE A 466 -13.54 -3.40 36.24
N PRO A 467 -13.65 -3.12 34.93
CA PRO A 467 -14.95 -2.87 34.32
C PRO A 467 -15.83 -4.10 34.52
N ASN A 468 -17.07 -3.91 34.97
CA ASN A 468 -18.03 -5.01 35.10
C ASN A 468 -18.15 -5.76 33.75
N LYS A 469 -18.12 -7.10 33.79
CA LYS A 469 -18.22 -8.02 32.63
C LYS A 469 -19.43 -7.73 31.71
N ASP A 470 -20.43 -6.98 32.17
CA ASP A 470 -21.73 -6.80 31.51
C ASP A 470 -21.93 -5.47 30.77
N GLN A 471 -20.95 -4.55 30.73
CA GLN A 471 -21.13 -3.23 30.09
C GLN A 471 -19.87 -2.66 29.41
N LEU A 472 -19.29 -3.40 28.46
CA LEU A 472 -18.34 -2.81 27.51
C LEU A 472 -19.09 -2.34 26.26
N GLU A 473 -19.57 -1.09 26.27
CA GLU A 473 -20.03 -0.42 25.04
C GLU A 473 -18.82 -0.11 24.15
N LEU A 474 -18.58 -0.98 23.18
CA LEU A 474 -17.58 -0.81 22.13
C LEU A 474 -18.13 0.09 21.03
N ASN A 475 -17.76 1.38 21.06
CA ASN A 475 -17.94 2.26 19.92
C ASN A 475 -16.71 2.15 18.99
N CYS A 476 -16.60 1.04 18.25
CA CYS A 476 -15.47 0.79 17.32
C CYS A 476 -15.40 1.78 16.14
N LEU A 477 -16.38 2.69 16.02
CA LEU A 477 -16.38 3.77 15.04
C LEU A 477 -15.40 4.89 15.42
N ASP A 478 -15.05 5.03 16.70
CA ASP A 478 -14.10 6.04 17.18
C ASP A 478 -12.73 5.41 17.48
N GLN A 479 -11.84 5.46 16.49
CA GLN A 479 -10.37 5.50 16.61
C GLN A 479 -9.70 4.31 17.34
N ILE A 480 -8.42 4.05 17.07
CA ILE A 480 -7.63 2.94 17.65
C ILE A 480 -7.73 2.87 19.19
N GLU A 481 -8.05 3.99 19.83
CA GLU A 481 -8.24 4.16 21.27
C GLU A 481 -9.31 3.24 21.90
N ASN A 482 -10.32 2.80 21.13
CA ASN A 482 -11.37 1.91 21.62
C ASN A 482 -11.16 0.42 21.27
N ALA A 483 -9.99 0.05 20.74
CA ALA A 483 -9.61 -1.34 20.55
C ALA A 483 -9.57 -2.12 21.89
N LEU A 484 -9.73 -3.44 21.86
CA LEU A 484 -9.59 -4.31 23.03
C LEU A 484 -8.20 -4.93 23.09
N HIS A 485 -7.57 -4.87 24.26
CA HIS A 485 -6.46 -5.74 24.59
C HIS A 485 -6.99 -7.01 25.28
N ILE A 486 -6.66 -8.17 24.71
CA ILE A 486 -7.11 -9.47 25.20
C ILE A 486 -5.88 -10.33 25.51
N HIS A 487 -5.77 -10.80 26.75
CA HIS A 487 -4.68 -11.63 27.23
C HIS A 487 -5.20 -13.00 27.68
N PHE A 488 -4.72 -14.06 27.04
CA PHE A 488 -5.01 -15.44 27.46
C PHE A 488 -3.89 -15.97 28.38
N LEU A 489 -4.29 -16.45 29.56
CA LEU A 489 -3.37 -16.92 30.60
C LEU A 489 -2.65 -18.23 30.19
N ASN A 490 -1.45 -18.44 30.75
CA ASN A 490 -0.60 -19.61 30.48
C ASN A 490 -1.32 -20.94 30.75
N GLY A 491 -1.23 -21.87 29.78
CA GLY A 491 -1.75 -23.24 29.92
C GLY A 491 -3.23 -23.41 29.57
N SER A 492 -3.89 -22.41 28.97
CA SER A 492 -5.32 -22.49 28.63
C SER A 492 -5.65 -22.10 27.19
N SER A 493 -6.44 -22.94 26.52
CA SER A 493 -7.32 -22.51 25.44
C SER A 493 -8.45 -21.68 26.07
N GLY A 494 -8.44 -20.37 25.85
CA GLY A 494 -9.54 -19.48 26.21
C GLY A 494 -10.40 -19.16 25.00
N GLU A 495 -11.66 -18.77 25.23
CA GLU A 495 -12.60 -18.36 24.19
C GLU A 495 -13.29 -17.06 24.62
N ILE A 496 -13.39 -16.11 23.69
CA ILE A 496 -14.27 -14.95 23.84
C ILE A 496 -15.38 -15.03 22.80
N SER A 497 -16.58 -14.60 23.16
CA SER A 497 -17.73 -14.52 22.26
C SER A 497 -18.19 -13.09 22.10
N LEU A 498 -18.39 -12.67 20.85
CA LEU A 498 -18.97 -11.39 20.47
C LEU A 498 -20.26 -11.66 19.69
N LYS A 499 -21.38 -11.14 20.18
CA LYS A 499 -22.69 -11.26 19.53
C LYS A 499 -23.00 -9.97 18.78
N PHE A 500 -23.53 -10.14 17.58
CA PHE A 500 -23.79 -9.07 16.64
C PHE A 500 -25.23 -9.16 16.12
N ASN A 501 -25.92 -8.03 16.11
CA ASN A 501 -27.23 -7.87 15.53
C ASN A 501 -27.23 -6.63 14.65
N SER A 502 -27.80 -6.72 13.46
CA SER A 502 -27.74 -5.71 12.43
C SER A 502 -29.10 -5.51 11.78
N SER A 503 -29.42 -4.26 11.44
CA SER A 503 -30.57 -3.91 10.61
C SER A 503 -30.42 -4.40 9.16
N GLU A 504 -29.21 -4.41 8.61
CA GLU A 504 -28.89 -4.92 7.27
C GLU A 504 -28.39 -6.37 7.28
N ARG A 505 -28.47 -7.06 6.13
CA ARG A 505 -27.87 -8.39 5.97
C ARG A 505 -26.39 -8.29 5.60
N ILE A 506 -25.54 -8.86 6.45
CA ILE A 506 -24.09 -8.87 6.36
C ILE A 506 -23.66 -10.00 5.43
N GLN A 507 -22.83 -9.72 4.43
CA GLN A 507 -22.23 -10.72 3.55
C GLN A 507 -20.75 -10.95 3.87
N TRP A 508 -20.03 -9.91 4.27
CA TRP A 508 -18.61 -9.99 4.62
C TRP A 508 -18.38 -9.49 6.03
N LEU A 509 -17.46 -10.17 6.73
CA LEU A 509 -17.00 -9.77 8.06
C LEU A 509 -15.47 -9.61 8.04
N ASP A 510 -14.99 -8.39 8.27
CA ASP A 510 -13.58 -8.05 8.39
C ASP A 510 -13.21 -7.90 9.86
N VAL A 511 -12.33 -8.77 10.35
CA VAL A 511 -11.85 -8.77 11.75
C VAL A 511 -10.42 -8.26 11.78
N HIS A 512 -10.18 -7.14 12.47
CA HIS A 512 -8.85 -6.52 12.57
C HIS A 512 -8.13 -6.98 13.84
N LEU A 513 -7.02 -7.70 13.68
CA LEU A 513 -6.29 -8.34 14.77
C LEU A 513 -4.82 -7.95 14.77
N ALA A 514 -4.20 -7.72 15.92
CA ALA A 514 -2.76 -7.51 16.00
C ALA A 514 -2.15 -8.24 17.19
N ARG A 515 -0.98 -8.85 17.03
CA ARG A 515 -0.29 -9.46 18.17
C ARG A 515 0.29 -8.37 19.07
N ARG A 516 0.27 -8.59 20.39
CA ARG A 516 1.07 -7.83 21.36
C ARG A 516 2.00 -8.75 22.15
N SER A 517 3.29 -8.40 22.24
CA SER A 517 4.29 -9.16 23.01
C SER A 517 4.85 -8.25 24.10
N SER A 518 4.73 -8.64 25.37
CA SER A 518 5.09 -7.81 26.54
C SER A 518 6.59 -7.79 26.89
N CYS A 519 7.48 -8.11 25.95
CA CYS A 519 8.72 -8.81 26.34
C CYS A 519 9.94 -7.94 26.75
N TRP A 520 9.92 -6.60 26.69
CA TRP A 520 11.19 -5.85 26.89
C TRP A 520 11.34 -4.99 28.15
N PHE A 521 10.32 -4.76 28.98
CA PHE A 521 10.48 -3.80 30.08
C PHE A 521 11.15 -4.33 31.36
N ASN A 522 11.45 -5.63 31.48
CA ASN A 522 12.03 -6.15 32.75
C ASN A 522 12.95 -7.38 32.64
N SER A 523 13.50 -7.67 31.46
CA SER A 523 14.40 -8.82 31.28
C SER A 523 15.85 -8.37 31.15
N THR A 524 16.70 -8.71 32.12
CA THR A 524 18.16 -8.62 32.01
C THR A 524 18.75 -9.62 31.00
N ASP A 525 17.91 -10.44 30.36
CA ASP A 525 18.27 -11.47 29.42
C ASP A 525 17.69 -11.17 28.02
N PRO A 526 18.51 -10.66 27.08
CA PRO A 526 18.11 -10.38 25.70
C PRO A 526 17.61 -11.63 24.94
N MET A 527 17.96 -12.84 25.37
CA MET A 527 17.58 -14.08 24.69
C MET A 527 16.15 -14.56 25.00
N LYS A 528 15.46 -14.03 26.02
CA LYS A 528 14.07 -14.42 26.31
C LYS A 528 13.03 -13.88 25.31
N CYS A 529 13.41 -12.86 24.55
CA CYS A 529 12.65 -12.29 23.44
C CYS A 529 13.06 -12.86 22.07
N SER A 530 14.04 -13.77 22.00
CA SER A 530 14.65 -14.18 20.73
C SER A 530 14.03 -15.46 20.12
N GLN A 531 12.80 -15.81 20.51
CA GLN A 531 12.11 -16.99 19.98
C GLN A 531 10.79 -16.55 19.37
N PRO A 532 10.51 -16.90 18.09
CA PRO A 532 9.28 -16.57 17.42
C PRO A 532 8.06 -16.98 18.24
N ARG A 533 7.36 -16.01 18.83
CA ARG A 533 6.08 -16.29 19.48
C ARG A 533 5.00 -15.95 18.45
N ILE A 534 4.44 -16.97 17.83
CA ILE A 534 3.26 -16.85 16.96
C ILE A 534 2.03 -17.08 17.81
N MET A 535 0.98 -16.25 17.70
CA MET A 535 -0.27 -16.45 18.44
C MET A 535 -1.22 -17.12 17.48
N GLN A 536 -1.65 -18.31 17.84
CA GLN A 536 -2.52 -19.11 17.00
C GLN A 536 -3.94 -18.91 17.50
N LEU A 537 -4.74 -18.18 16.72
CA LEU A 537 -6.15 -17.93 16.97
C LEU A 537 -7.02 -18.76 16.02
N GLN A 538 -8.22 -19.05 16.47
CA GLN A 538 -9.29 -19.64 15.67
C GLN A 538 -10.51 -18.73 15.75
N LEU A 539 -10.96 -18.25 14.58
CA LEU A 539 -12.17 -17.46 14.43
C LEU A 539 -13.29 -18.39 13.97
N GLN A 540 -14.37 -18.47 14.74
CA GLN A 540 -15.52 -19.33 14.46
C GLN A 540 -16.77 -18.47 14.41
N ILE A 541 -17.45 -18.44 13.25
CA ILE A 541 -18.72 -17.73 13.09
C ILE A 541 -19.88 -18.72 13.25
N GLN A 542 -20.85 -18.33 14.06
CA GLN A 542 -22.10 -19.04 14.27
C GLN A 542 -23.28 -18.08 14.06
N THR A 543 -24.34 -18.56 13.45
CA THR A 543 -25.63 -17.85 13.35
C THR A 543 -26.72 -18.72 13.98
N PRO A 544 -27.95 -18.21 14.17
CA PRO A 544 -29.05 -19.04 14.67
C PRO A 544 -29.31 -20.30 13.83
N THR A 545 -28.88 -20.32 12.57
CA THR A 545 -29.19 -21.41 11.62
C THR A 545 -27.96 -22.10 11.03
N ARG A 546 -26.74 -21.59 11.23
CA ARG A 546 -25.52 -22.09 10.56
C ARG A 546 -24.28 -22.04 11.44
N PHE A 547 -23.37 -22.96 11.16
CA PHE A 547 -21.98 -22.91 11.58
C PHE A 547 -21.10 -22.75 10.35
N TYR A 548 -20.25 -21.75 10.34
CA TYR A 548 -19.28 -21.53 9.27
C TYR A 548 -17.96 -22.24 9.58
N PRO A 549 -17.17 -22.68 8.59
CA PRO A 549 -15.87 -23.29 8.87
C PRO A 549 -14.95 -22.35 9.67
N PRO A 550 -14.18 -22.86 10.64
CA PRO A 550 -13.28 -22.03 11.43
C PRO A 550 -12.12 -21.50 10.57
N VAL A 551 -11.77 -20.24 10.79
CA VAL A 551 -10.62 -19.58 10.16
C VAL A 551 -9.46 -19.56 11.14
N LYS A 552 -8.36 -20.24 10.80
CA LYS A 552 -7.13 -20.21 11.59
C LYS A 552 -6.33 -18.94 11.28
N VAL A 553 -5.83 -18.29 12.31
CA VAL A 553 -5.07 -17.04 12.20
C VAL A 553 -3.77 -17.18 12.99
N ALA A 554 -2.65 -17.03 12.31
CA ALA A 554 -1.33 -16.98 12.92
C ALA A 554 -0.88 -15.52 13.03
N LEU A 555 -1.01 -14.91 14.21
CA LEU A 555 -0.55 -13.55 14.45
C LEU A 555 0.92 -13.56 14.87
N LYS A 556 1.79 -13.09 13.99
CA LYS A 556 3.19 -12.80 14.30
C LYS A 556 3.32 -11.45 15.00
N SER A 557 4.36 -11.28 15.81
CA SER A 557 4.70 -9.98 16.38
C SER A 557 5.08 -9.07 15.23
N ARG A 558 4.25 -8.05 14.96
CA ARG A 558 4.41 -7.28 13.73
C ARG A 558 5.57 -6.31 13.82
N PHE A 559 5.87 -5.77 14.99
CA PHE A 559 7.03 -4.93 15.29
C PHE A 559 7.19 -4.87 16.81
N ASN A 560 8.40 -4.67 17.32
CA ASN A 560 8.61 -4.21 18.68
C ASN A 560 8.32 -2.70 18.76
N LEU A 561 7.11 -2.28 18.37
CA LEU A 561 6.64 -0.88 18.46
C LEU A 561 6.53 -0.39 19.91
N GLU A 562 6.72 -1.28 20.90
CA GLU A 562 6.81 -0.91 22.32
C GLU A 562 8.00 0.02 22.67
N PHE A 563 8.88 0.36 21.70
CA PHE A 563 10.14 1.07 21.97
C PHE A 563 10.47 2.21 21.00
N VAL A 564 9.47 2.79 20.33
CA VAL A 564 9.69 4.03 19.57
C VAL A 564 10.11 5.14 20.53
N ARG A 565 11.23 5.84 20.26
CA ARG A 565 11.66 6.98 21.09
C ARG A 565 10.58 8.05 21.05
N CYS A 566 10.12 8.57 22.17
CA CYS A 566 8.90 9.41 22.20
C CYS A 566 8.98 10.76 21.47
N ASN A 567 10.15 11.10 20.95
CA ASN A 567 10.44 12.29 20.16
C ASN A 567 10.15 12.06 18.64
N ALA A 568 9.84 10.81 18.29
CA ALA A 568 9.63 10.21 16.98
C ALA A 568 8.34 10.55 16.26
N MET A 569 7.30 10.83 17.03
CA MET A 569 5.93 10.83 16.56
C MET A 569 5.35 12.22 16.77
N ASP A 570 4.71 12.80 15.75
CA ASP A 570 3.88 14.02 15.90
C ASP A 570 2.51 13.65 16.53
N LEU A 571 2.54 12.73 17.48
CA LEU A 571 1.40 12.29 18.27
C LEU A 571 1.50 12.99 19.62
N SER A 572 0.36 13.43 20.18
CA SER A 572 0.36 13.98 21.54
C SER A 572 0.89 12.94 22.53
N LYS A 573 1.36 13.37 23.71
CA LYS A 573 1.84 12.45 24.77
C LYS A 573 0.78 11.41 25.14
N GLU A 574 -0.50 11.79 25.04
CA GLU A 574 -1.63 10.89 25.18
C GLU A 574 -1.66 9.89 24.04
N GLN A 575 -1.59 10.31 22.78
CA GLN A 575 -1.60 9.44 21.59
C GLN A 575 -0.39 8.48 21.50
N ILE A 576 0.78 8.87 22.02
CA ILE A 576 1.99 8.02 22.10
C ILE A 576 1.79 6.82 23.05
N SER A 577 0.93 6.96 24.07
CA SER A 577 0.57 5.82 24.93
C SER A 577 -0.26 4.76 24.18
N PHE A 578 -0.81 5.12 23.01
CA PHE A 578 -1.54 4.24 22.09
C PHE A 578 -0.69 3.92 20.86
N LEU A 579 0.47 3.31 21.10
CA LEU A 579 1.40 2.87 20.06
C LEU A 579 0.66 2.43 18.80
N PRO A 580 0.85 3.11 17.66
CA PRO A 580 0.01 2.88 16.51
C PRO A 580 0.25 1.45 16.02
N VAL A 581 -0.81 0.65 16.04
CA VAL A 581 -0.73 -0.79 15.80
C VAL A 581 -1.01 -1.07 14.33
N MET A 582 -0.12 -1.86 13.73
CA MET A 582 -0.38 -2.49 12.44
C MET A 582 -1.27 -3.71 12.66
N PHE A 583 -2.50 -3.64 12.15
CA PHE A 583 -3.49 -4.71 12.25
C PHE A 583 -3.30 -5.74 11.13
N GLU A 584 -3.95 -6.88 11.26
CA GLU A 584 -4.18 -7.86 10.21
C GLU A 584 -5.68 -7.92 9.98
N THR A 585 -6.10 -7.66 8.75
CA THR A 585 -7.51 -7.81 8.39
C THR A 585 -7.76 -9.26 7.97
N LYS A 586 -8.62 -9.96 8.71
CA LYS A 586 -9.16 -11.25 8.32
C LYS A 586 -10.59 -11.08 7.82
N ARG A 587 -10.75 -11.14 6.50
CA ARG A 587 -12.05 -11.12 5.82
C ARG A 587 -12.66 -12.52 5.77
N ILE A 588 -13.94 -12.61 6.12
CA ILE A 588 -14.70 -13.86 6.14
C ILE A 588 -15.97 -13.68 5.31
N LEU A 589 -16.13 -14.53 4.29
CA LEU A 589 -17.33 -14.57 3.46
C LEU A 589 -18.43 -15.39 4.14
N LEU A 590 -19.61 -14.81 4.30
CA LEU A 590 -20.80 -15.52 4.69
C LEU A 590 -21.51 -16.04 3.44
N THR A 591 -21.53 -17.37 3.27
CA THR A 591 -22.21 -18.07 2.16
C THR A 591 -23.67 -17.68 1.97
N LYS A 592 -24.33 -17.12 2.99
CA LYS A 592 -25.58 -16.37 2.86
C LYS A 592 -25.48 -15.07 3.65
N PRO A 593 -26.16 -13.99 3.22
CA PRO A 593 -26.23 -12.77 4.00
C PRO A 593 -27.01 -12.96 5.32
N GLU A 594 -26.44 -12.57 6.45
CA GLU A 594 -26.96 -12.83 7.82
C GLU A 594 -27.18 -11.52 8.59
N GLN A 595 -28.21 -11.44 9.43
CA GLN A 595 -28.46 -10.28 10.31
C GLN A 595 -27.96 -10.47 11.74
N ILE A 596 -27.94 -11.73 12.21
CA ILE A 596 -27.54 -12.09 13.57
C ILE A 596 -26.41 -13.10 13.46
N LEU A 597 -25.27 -12.78 14.07
CA LEU A 597 -24.12 -13.68 14.12
C LEU A 597 -23.37 -13.57 15.45
N GLN A 598 -22.65 -14.62 15.80
CA GLN A 598 -21.74 -14.70 16.93
C GLN A 598 -20.34 -15.04 16.41
N LEU A 599 -19.35 -14.20 16.73
CA LEU A 599 -17.95 -14.47 16.49
C LEU A 599 -17.33 -15.03 17.77
N LYS A 600 -16.83 -16.24 17.69
CA LYS A 600 -16.01 -16.87 18.72
C LYS A 600 -14.54 -16.74 18.34
N ILE A 601 -13.73 -16.25 19.26
CA ILE A 601 -12.27 -16.17 19.09
C ILE A 601 -11.65 -17.05 20.17
N SER A 602 -11.01 -18.13 19.74
CA SER A 602 -10.34 -19.08 20.62
C SER A 602 -8.83 -18.99 20.41
N SER A 603 -8.04 -19.05 21.49
CA SER A 603 -6.58 -19.13 21.39
C SER A 603 -6.08 -20.56 21.57
N LEU A 604 -5.12 -20.97 20.76
CA LEU A 604 -4.46 -22.28 20.83
C LEU A 604 -3.19 -22.24 21.70
N ASN A 605 -2.70 -21.05 22.02
CA ASN A 605 -1.58 -20.83 22.93
C ASN A 605 -1.75 -19.56 23.77
N ALA A 606 -0.98 -19.43 24.85
CA ALA A 606 -1.04 -18.25 25.70
C ALA A 606 -0.40 -17.02 25.03
N GLY A 607 -0.88 -15.84 25.37
CA GLY A 607 -0.39 -14.59 24.80
C GLY A 607 -1.45 -13.50 24.75
N SER A 608 -1.01 -12.31 24.31
CA SER A 608 -1.88 -11.15 24.14
C SER A 608 -2.07 -10.79 22.67
N PHE A 609 -3.26 -10.30 22.34
CA PHE A 609 -3.53 -9.64 21.07
C PHE A 609 -4.44 -8.43 21.28
N ILE A 610 -4.52 -7.62 20.24
CA ILE A 610 -5.38 -6.45 20.14
C ILE A 610 -6.44 -6.77 19.11
N LEU A 611 -7.71 -6.64 19.50
CA LEU A 611 -8.85 -6.62 18.59
C LEU A 611 -9.20 -5.17 18.30
N GLY A 612 -8.97 -4.71 17.08
CA GLY A 612 -9.18 -3.33 16.67
C GLY A 612 -10.65 -3.04 16.39
N ASP A 613 -11.06 -3.34 15.16
CA ASP A 613 -12.40 -3.13 14.64
C ASP A 613 -12.94 -4.44 14.03
N ILE A 614 -14.27 -4.53 13.94
CA ILE A 614 -14.97 -5.58 13.21
C ILE A 614 -15.94 -4.87 12.27
N ARG A 615 -15.62 -4.89 10.97
CA ARG A 615 -16.42 -4.26 9.94
C ARG A 615 -17.25 -5.31 9.24
N ALA A 616 -18.51 -4.98 8.97
CA ALA A 616 -19.41 -5.82 8.22
C ALA A 616 -19.93 -5.03 7.03
N THR A 617 -19.90 -5.65 5.85
CA THR A 617 -20.47 -5.05 4.62
C THR A 617 -21.66 -5.86 4.14
N SER A 618 -22.69 -5.15 3.69
CA SER A 618 -23.91 -5.76 3.18
C SER A 618 -23.75 -6.28 1.75
N SER A 619 -24.65 -7.17 1.34
CA SER A 619 -24.61 -7.76 -0.01
C SER A 619 -24.94 -6.78 -1.14
N SER A 620 -25.51 -5.62 -0.79
CA SER A 620 -25.66 -4.49 -1.71
C SER A 620 -24.40 -3.66 -1.63
N MET A 621 -23.50 -3.78 -2.61
CA MET A 621 -22.45 -2.77 -2.78
C MET A 621 -23.11 -1.37 -2.77
N PRO A 622 -22.47 -0.35 -2.16
CA PRO A 622 -22.87 1.01 -2.41
C PRO A 622 -22.63 1.27 -3.90
N THR A 623 -23.70 1.26 -4.69
CA THR A 623 -23.64 1.82 -6.04
C THR A 623 -23.33 3.30 -5.88
N SER A 624 -22.10 3.71 -6.14
CA SER A 624 -21.72 5.12 -6.27
C SER A 624 -22.31 5.78 -7.53
N ILE A 625 -23.49 5.34 -7.96
CA ILE A 625 -24.26 5.87 -9.09
C ILE A 625 -25.74 5.91 -8.66
N ALA A 626 -26.02 6.58 -7.55
CA ALA A 626 -27.39 6.86 -7.11
C ALA A 626 -27.66 8.37 -7.09
N SER A 627 -27.28 9.08 -8.16
CA SER A 627 -27.84 10.39 -8.50
C SER A 627 -27.43 10.81 -9.91
N HIS A 628 -27.85 10.07 -10.94
CA HIS A 628 -28.03 10.60 -12.32
C HIS A 628 -28.77 9.65 -13.28
N LEU A 629 -29.20 8.46 -12.84
CA LEU A 629 -29.91 7.48 -13.66
C LEU A 629 -31.40 7.32 -13.29
N SER A 630 -32.14 8.43 -13.23
CA SER A 630 -33.61 8.39 -13.10
C SER A 630 -34.37 9.30 -14.06
N ILE A 631 -33.70 9.90 -15.07
CA ILE A 631 -34.36 10.70 -16.11
C ILE A 631 -34.23 10.09 -17.52
N SER A 632 -33.15 9.36 -17.84
CA SER A 632 -33.00 8.78 -19.20
C SER A 632 -33.83 7.53 -19.46
N PHE A 633 -34.22 6.76 -18.43
CA PHE A 633 -35.01 5.54 -18.63
C PHE A 633 -36.48 5.82 -19.02
N PHE A 634 -37.01 6.97 -18.59
CA PHE A 634 -38.36 7.40 -18.93
C PHE A 634 -38.47 7.96 -20.36
N ILE A 635 -37.39 8.51 -20.92
CA ILE A 635 -37.40 9.07 -22.28
C ILE A 635 -37.23 7.95 -23.33
N CYS A 636 -36.39 6.94 -23.09
CA CYS A 636 -36.24 5.80 -24.02
C CYS A 636 -37.48 4.91 -24.10
N THR A 637 -38.19 4.70 -22.99
CA THR A 637 -39.42 3.90 -22.97
C THR A 637 -40.59 4.64 -23.63
N LEU A 638 -40.66 5.97 -23.51
CA LEU A 638 -41.66 6.77 -24.21
C LEU A 638 -41.40 6.84 -25.74
N PHE A 639 -40.14 6.95 -26.17
CA PHE A 639 -39.80 6.93 -27.60
C PHE A 639 -40.00 5.54 -28.25
N MET A 640 -39.72 4.44 -27.53
CA MET A 640 -40.02 3.09 -28.04
C MET A 640 -41.53 2.80 -28.10
N LEU A 641 -42.34 3.31 -27.15
CA LEU A 641 -43.80 3.17 -27.23
C LEU A 641 -44.38 3.97 -28.39
N ILE A 642 -43.87 5.18 -28.65
CA ILE A 642 -44.34 6.03 -29.77
C ILE A 642 -43.93 5.42 -31.13
N HIS A 643 -42.75 4.80 -31.24
CA HIS A 643 -42.34 4.07 -32.46
C HIS A 643 -43.15 2.79 -32.68
N MET A 644 -43.44 2.01 -31.63
CA MET A 644 -44.30 0.82 -31.74
C MET A 644 -45.74 1.17 -32.14
N LEU A 645 -46.29 2.30 -31.68
CA LEU A 645 -47.64 2.76 -32.05
C LEU A 645 -47.71 3.36 -33.47
N THR A 646 -46.62 3.93 -34.00
CA THR A 646 -46.57 4.40 -35.41
C THR A 646 -46.31 3.26 -36.41
N VAL A 647 -45.65 2.18 -36.00
CA VAL A 647 -45.45 0.99 -36.86
C VAL A 647 -46.68 0.09 -36.88
N TYR A 648 -47.45 0.00 -35.79
CA TYR A 648 -48.68 -0.82 -35.74
C TYR A 648 -49.89 -0.18 -36.46
N THR A 649 -49.86 1.13 -36.72
CA THR A 649 -50.94 1.84 -37.44
C THR A 649 -50.72 1.90 -38.96
N ASN A 650 -49.54 1.55 -39.47
CA ASN A 650 -49.21 1.58 -40.90
C ASN A 650 -49.11 0.19 -41.57
N CYS A 651 -49.47 -0.91 -40.88
CA CYS A 651 -49.48 -2.27 -41.44
C CYS A 651 -50.88 -2.90 -41.61
N ASN A 652 -51.97 -2.13 -41.49
CA ASN A 652 -53.34 -2.62 -41.72
C ASN A 652 -54.08 -1.91 -42.88
N ALA A 653 -53.36 -1.31 -43.82
CA ALA A 653 -53.94 -0.77 -45.05
C ALA A 653 -53.03 -1.06 -46.26
N ILE A 654 -52.94 -2.33 -46.67
CA ILE A 654 -52.79 -2.84 -48.05
C ILE A 654 -53.03 -4.36 -47.95
N THR A 655 -54.10 -4.83 -48.62
CA THR A 655 -54.65 -6.20 -48.81
C THR A 655 -55.98 -6.52 -48.11
N ASN A 656 -57.04 -5.79 -48.49
CA ASN A 656 -58.22 -6.30 -49.21
C ASN A 656 -59.06 -5.11 -49.69
#